data_AF-A0A975EEA3-F1
#
_entry.id   AF-A0A975EEA3-F1
#
_cell.length_a   1.000
_cell.length_b   1.000
_cell.length_c   1.000
_cell.angle_alpha   90.00
_cell.angle_beta   90.00
_cell.angle_gamma   90.00
#
_symmetry.space_group_name_H-M   'P 1'
#
loop_
_entity.id
_entity.type
_entity.pdbx_description
1 polymer ?
#
loop_
_entity_poly.entity_id
_entity_poly.type
_entity_poly.pdbx_seq_one_letter_code
_entity_poly.pdbx_strand_id
1 'polypeptide(L)'
;MADPHDTDTYLVQAWAHYEAHALDAAIQAARSACEASPDRPDSAAALGWFLLESAQLPQATEVLRHALERHPDFPTLHWYWGMLCFRERRLDAAHQSLQRALQLDPQLDEAASALAWVLHDMGRLPEASQWARTALDAKPGAQRHAQLGWLLLAQERWDEALVPLRAALALEPDLASTRTQLIQALTQLDRAAEADTVRAAGFVREDEARLRRAASRPGPQGAQESIVLPFGDYVSPGLKVVQPDAHFPHMVRGDTSRCDWPYFRREIPHNWYVDPHDPECGFISRDEALVLYNTALMFKGKQALEIGCWMGWSACHMALAGVHLTVVDPVLDKSPNRERVAQSLSSAMQAYGSVGDLSLVTGLSPQAVDALAAGERKWSLFFIDGNHSGDNPLNDAMVCERHAEADALILFHDLASPDVAQGLNYLARKGWHTMAYNTMQIMGVAWRGNVEPVAHIPDPKIPWTLPPHLQHTAVSGVSQTEDAGEFLQLLASIRPFTLLSTERLFSLYTHAKLLCQRDIPGNFVECGSYQGGAAALLASVVQRHSLRPRKVYAFDTFQGMPEPAEVDRHNGTPANDTAFGAGTLAAPVAEYLAVVCARLGVTSIVEPVPGLFAHTLPARKADVGPIALLHADADWYASTMDIFSTLYDAVSTGGVVQIDDFGYWEGCRKAVRDFERISGEVFALQRIDHTGVWFQKKSSTPCG
;
A
#
# COMPACT_ATOMS: atom_id res chain seq x y z
N MET A 1 -27.06 -35.52 29.97
CA MET A 1 -25.73 -35.88 29.43
C MET A 1 -25.94 -36.05 27.94
N ALA A 2 -25.43 -35.13 27.12
CA ALA A 2 -25.48 -35.27 25.66
C ALA A 2 -24.33 -36.20 25.22
N ASP A 3 -24.59 -37.04 24.22
CA ASP A 3 -23.60 -37.93 23.62
C ASP A 3 -22.48 -37.10 22.95
N PRO A 4 -21.20 -37.28 23.33
CA PRO A 4 -20.09 -36.50 22.77
C PRO A 4 -19.83 -36.72 21.26
N HIS A 5 -20.64 -37.53 20.56
CA HIS A 5 -20.54 -37.78 19.11
C HIS A 5 -21.80 -37.39 18.32
N ASP A 6 -22.72 -36.61 18.88
CA ASP A 6 -23.92 -36.19 18.14
C ASP A 6 -23.64 -34.96 17.24
N THR A 7 -24.17 -34.98 16.02
CA THR A 7 -24.00 -33.97 14.95
C THR A 7 -24.29 -32.55 15.44
N ASP A 8 -25.28 -32.37 16.31
CA ASP A 8 -25.61 -31.06 16.90
C ASP A 8 -24.46 -30.51 17.75
N THR A 9 -23.75 -31.37 18.47
CA THR A 9 -22.58 -30.97 19.27
C THR A 9 -21.46 -30.45 18.38
N TYR A 10 -21.19 -31.16 17.28
CA TYR A 10 -20.16 -30.73 16.32
C TYR A 10 -20.54 -29.44 15.59
N LEU A 11 -21.82 -29.24 15.26
CA LEU A 11 -22.25 -27.97 14.67
C LEU A 11 -22.14 -26.80 15.64
N VAL A 12 -22.55 -26.98 16.90
CA VAL A 12 -22.37 -25.95 17.94
C VAL A 12 -20.89 -25.62 18.12
N GLN A 13 -20.01 -26.63 18.16
CA GLN A 13 -18.57 -26.41 18.23
C GLN A 13 -18.04 -25.68 16.99
N ALA A 14 -18.51 -26.04 15.80
CA ALA A 14 -18.07 -25.42 14.56
C ALA A 14 -18.41 -23.92 14.54
N TRP A 15 -19.63 -23.55 14.92
CA TRP A 15 -20.03 -22.15 15.03
C TRP A 15 -19.30 -21.41 16.16
N ALA A 16 -19.08 -22.05 17.32
CA ALA A 16 -18.30 -21.44 18.40
C ALA A 16 -16.84 -21.19 18.01
N HIS A 17 -16.22 -22.12 17.27
CA HIS A 17 -14.87 -21.92 16.72
C HIS A 17 -14.84 -20.80 15.69
N TYR A 18 -15.88 -20.70 14.86
CA TYR A 18 -16.02 -19.62 13.88
C TYR A 18 -16.17 -18.25 14.56
N GLU A 19 -17.00 -18.14 15.60
CA GLU A 19 -17.14 -16.94 16.43
C GLU A 19 -15.85 -16.55 17.15
N ALA A 20 -15.00 -17.52 17.48
CA ALA A 20 -13.67 -17.31 18.06
C ALA A 20 -12.58 -17.03 17.00
N HIS A 21 -12.94 -16.83 15.73
CA HIS A 21 -12.04 -16.63 14.59
C HIS A 21 -11.05 -17.79 14.32
N ALA A 22 -11.35 -19.00 14.80
CA ALA A 22 -10.57 -20.21 14.60
C ALA A 22 -11.12 -21.03 13.41
N LEU A 23 -10.94 -20.51 12.19
CA LEU A 23 -11.59 -21.04 10.99
C LEU A 23 -11.23 -22.50 10.65
N ASP A 24 -9.96 -22.89 10.84
CA ASP A 24 -9.55 -24.29 10.62
C ASP A 24 -10.24 -25.24 11.59
N ALA A 25 -10.40 -24.85 12.86
CA ALA A 25 -11.11 -25.65 13.85
C ALA A 25 -12.62 -25.74 13.55
N ALA A 26 -13.21 -24.65 13.05
CA ALA A 26 -14.60 -24.64 12.58
C ALA A 26 -14.83 -25.60 11.41
N ILE A 27 -13.91 -25.61 10.43
CA ILE A 27 -13.96 -26.54 9.29
C ILE A 27 -13.86 -27.99 9.77
N GLN A 28 -12.94 -28.30 10.70
CA GLN A 28 -12.79 -29.67 11.21
C GLN A 28 -14.04 -30.12 11.98
N ALA A 29 -14.57 -29.28 12.86
CA ALA A 29 -15.81 -29.60 13.58
C ALA A 29 -17.00 -29.79 12.62
N ALA A 30 -17.13 -28.96 11.58
CA ALA A 30 -18.18 -29.13 10.58
C ALA A 30 -18.00 -30.39 9.71
N ARG A 31 -16.76 -30.82 9.45
CA ARG A 31 -16.48 -32.13 8.83
C ARG A 31 -16.91 -33.27 9.72
N SER A 32 -16.59 -33.23 11.01
CA SER A 32 -17.06 -34.22 11.97
C SER A 32 -18.59 -34.27 12.06
N ALA A 33 -19.28 -33.13 11.95
CA ALA A 33 -20.74 -33.09 11.84
C ALA A 33 -21.26 -33.82 10.57
N CYS A 34 -20.62 -33.58 9.42
CA CYS A 34 -20.96 -34.27 8.18
C CYS A 34 -20.68 -35.78 8.25
N GLU A 35 -19.61 -36.20 8.93
CA GLU A 35 -19.29 -37.62 9.13
C GLU A 35 -20.27 -38.32 10.07
N ALA A 36 -20.69 -37.64 11.14
CA ALA A 36 -21.64 -38.16 12.13
C ALA A 36 -23.07 -38.27 11.56
N SER A 37 -23.48 -37.41 10.63
CA SER A 37 -24.76 -37.51 9.92
C SER A 37 -24.63 -37.06 8.46
N PRO A 38 -24.20 -37.96 7.55
CA PRO A 38 -23.94 -37.63 6.15
C PRO A 38 -25.15 -37.08 5.38
N ASP A 39 -26.38 -37.42 5.79
CA ASP A 39 -27.64 -37.04 5.14
C ASP A 39 -28.31 -35.81 5.79
N ARG A 40 -27.60 -35.08 6.67
CA ARG A 40 -28.11 -33.83 7.23
C ARG A 40 -27.68 -32.63 6.38
N PRO A 41 -28.61 -31.90 5.73
CA PRO A 41 -28.26 -30.84 4.81
C PRO A 41 -27.62 -29.62 5.49
N ASP A 42 -27.97 -29.34 6.75
CA ASP A 42 -27.44 -28.23 7.53
C ASP A 42 -25.96 -28.40 7.92
N SER A 43 -25.50 -29.65 8.08
CA SER A 43 -24.09 -29.95 8.34
C SER A 43 -23.23 -29.64 7.11
N ALA A 44 -23.67 -30.09 5.94
CA ALA A 44 -23.02 -29.77 4.67
C ALA A 44 -23.10 -28.28 4.35
N ALA A 45 -24.19 -27.62 4.72
CA ALA A 45 -24.37 -26.17 4.58
C ALA A 45 -23.35 -25.40 5.44
N ALA A 46 -23.17 -25.77 6.71
CA ALA A 46 -22.16 -25.18 7.60
C ALA A 46 -20.73 -25.43 7.10
N LEU A 47 -20.41 -26.66 6.67
CA LEU A 47 -19.09 -26.96 6.09
C LEU A 47 -18.84 -26.16 4.81
N GLY A 48 -19.83 -26.06 3.92
CA GLY A 48 -19.76 -25.25 2.71
C GLY A 48 -19.48 -23.77 3.01
N TRP A 49 -20.14 -23.21 4.03
CA TRP A 49 -19.89 -21.84 4.50
C TRP A 49 -18.45 -21.63 4.99
N PHE A 50 -17.94 -22.48 5.87
CA PHE A 50 -16.58 -22.30 6.39
C PHE A 50 -15.50 -22.51 5.31
N LEU A 51 -15.76 -23.38 4.33
CA LEU A 51 -14.89 -23.53 3.16
C LEU A 51 -14.91 -22.28 2.26
N LEU A 52 -16.06 -21.63 2.11
CA LEU A 52 -16.16 -20.34 1.40
C LEU A 52 -15.38 -19.23 2.10
N GLU A 53 -15.53 -19.12 3.42
CA GLU A 53 -14.82 -18.11 4.22
C GLU A 53 -13.30 -18.34 4.24
N SER A 54 -12.84 -19.60 4.11
CA SER A 54 -11.42 -19.94 3.98
C SER A 54 -10.90 -19.91 2.54
N ALA A 55 -11.70 -19.42 1.59
CA ALA A 55 -11.39 -19.36 0.16
C ALA A 55 -11.06 -20.72 -0.49
N GLN A 56 -11.51 -21.83 0.10
CA GLN A 56 -11.38 -23.19 -0.43
C GLN A 56 -12.53 -23.53 -1.38
N LEU A 57 -12.63 -22.77 -2.49
CA LEU A 57 -13.77 -22.82 -3.42
C LEU A 57 -14.00 -24.21 -4.08
N PRO A 58 -12.97 -24.95 -4.52
CA PRO A 58 -13.18 -26.28 -5.09
C PRO A 58 -13.81 -27.27 -4.11
N GLN A 59 -13.37 -27.24 -2.85
CA GLN A 59 -13.91 -28.09 -1.79
C GLN A 59 -15.33 -27.68 -1.41
N ALA A 60 -15.60 -26.37 -1.32
CA ALA A 60 -16.94 -25.85 -1.09
C ALA A 60 -17.91 -26.27 -2.20
N THR A 61 -17.45 -26.21 -3.45
CA THR A 61 -18.21 -26.67 -4.63
C THR A 61 -18.59 -28.13 -4.50
N GLU A 62 -17.64 -29.00 -4.12
CA GLU A 62 -17.90 -30.43 -3.99
C GLU A 62 -18.96 -30.72 -2.92
N VAL A 63 -18.77 -30.16 -1.72
CA VAL A 63 -19.65 -30.37 -0.57
C VAL A 63 -21.07 -29.88 -0.86
N LEU A 64 -21.20 -28.64 -1.35
CA LEU A 64 -22.50 -28.03 -1.60
C LEU A 64 -23.24 -28.69 -2.77
N ARG A 65 -22.53 -29.10 -3.83
CA ARG A 65 -23.12 -29.82 -4.97
C ARG A 65 -23.73 -31.15 -4.54
N HIS A 66 -22.96 -31.97 -3.81
CA HIS A 66 -23.46 -33.26 -3.32
C HIS A 66 -24.60 -33.13 -2.31
N ALA A 67 -24.61 -32.05 -1.52
CA ALA A 67 -25.72 -31.77 -0.61
C ALA A 67 -26.99 -31.36 -1.38
N LEU A 68 -26.86 -30.54 -2.42
CA LEU A 68 -27.99 -30.12 -3.28
C LEU A 68 -28.57 -31.27 -4.11
N GLU A 69 -27.75 -32.21 -4.55
CA GLU A 69 -28.20 -33.43 -5.25
C GLU A 69 -29.13 -34.28 -4.37
N ARG A 70 -28.87 -34.34 -3.06
CA ARG A 70 -29.62 -35.15 -2.09
C ARG A 70 -30.79 -34.39 -1.46
N HIS A 71 -30.64 -33.08 -1.27
CA HIS A 71 -31.62 -32.22 -0.61
C HIS A 71 -31.93 -30.98 -1.47
N PRO A 72 -32.51 -31.15 -2.67
CA PRO A 72 -32.73 -30.05 -3.61
C PRO A 72 -33.77 -29.02 -3.13
N ASP A 73 -34.57 -29.35 -2.12
CA ASP A 73 -35.58 -28.47 -1.55
C ASP A 73 -35.16 -27.81 -0.23
N PHE A 74 -33.88 -27.90 0.15
CA PHE A 74 -33.36 -27.23 1.34
C PHE A 74 -32.89 -25.79 1.03
N PRO A 75 -33.57 -24.74 1.52
CA PRO A 75 -33.32 -23.35 1.11
C PRO A 75 -31.89 -22.88 1.35
N THR A 76 -31.32 -23.19 2.52
CA THR A 76 -30.00 -22.71 2.95
C THR A 76 -28.87 -23.22 2.05
N LEU A 77 -29.00 -24.42 1.47
CA LEU A 77 -28.01 -24.94 0.52
C LEU A 77 -28.00 -24.15 -0.79
N HIS A 78 -29.16 -23.72 -1.28
CA HIS A 78 -29.24 -22.82 -2.44
C HIS A 78 -28.69 -21.43 -2.13
N TRP A 79 -28.85 -20.94 -0.90
CA TRP A 79 -28.21 -19.71 -0.46
C TRP A 79 -26.68 -19.79 -0.49
N TYR A 80 -26.09 -20.82 0.14
CA TYR A 80 -24.63 -20.99 0.13
C TYR A 80 -24.07 -21.27 -1.26
N TRP A 81 -24.78 -22.02 -2.11
CA TRP A 81 -24.39 -22.19 -3.51
C TRP A 81 -24.44 -20.88 -4.29
N GLY A 82 -25.44 -20.04 -4.02
CA GLY A 82 -25.51 -18.67 -4.55
C GLY A 82 -24.31 -17.82 -4.15
N MET A 83 -23.91 -17.86 -2.88
CA MET A 83 -22.72 -17.17 -2.35
C MET A 83 -21.42 -17.69 -2.98
N LEU A 84 -21.29 -19.01 -3.18
CA LEU A 84 -20.18 -19.62 -3.91
C LEU A 84 -20.08 -19.07 -5.33
N CYS A 85 -21.19 -19.12 -6.08
CA CYS A 85 -21.23 -18.60 -7.45
C CYS A 85 -20.90 -17.10 -7.51
N PHE A 86 -21.35 -16.33 -6.51
CA PHE A 86 -21.03 -14.92 -6.42
C PHE A 86 -19.52 -14.67 -6.21
N ARG A 87 -18.88 -15.42 -5.31
CA ARG A 87 -17.42 -15.40 -5.08
C ARG A 87 -16.64 -15.77 -6.35
N GLU A 88 -17.15 -16.71 -7.15
CA GLU A 88 -16.59 -17.11 -8.45
C GLU A 88 -16.90 -16.13 -9.59
N ARG A 89 -17.57 -15.00 -9.32
CA ARG A 89 -18.02 -14.02 -10.32
C ARG A 89 -19.01 -14.58 -11.36
N ARG A 90 -19.66 -15.71 -11.07
CA ARG A 90 -20.72 -16.33 -11.89
C ARG A 90 -22.08 -15.76 -11.52
N LEU A 91 -22.30 -14.49 -11.84
CA LEU A 91 -23.44 -13.71 -11.36
C LEU A 91 -24.79 -14.33 -11.73
N ASP A 92 -24.98 -14.81 -12.96
CA ASP A 92 -26.26 -15.41 -13.39
C ASP A 92 -26.60 -16.67 -12.60
N ALA A 93 -25.60 -17.52 -12.33
CA ALA A 93 -25.78 -18.71 -11.51
C ALA A 93 -26.09 -18.35 -10.06
N ALA A 94 -25.39 -17.35 -9.51
CA ALA A 94 -25.66 -16.84 -8.17
C ALA A 94 -27.10 -16.33 -8.04
N HIS A 95 -27.56 -15.53 -9.00
CA HIS A 95 -28.92 -15.02 -9.04
C HIS A 95 -29.97 -16.14 -9.09
N GLN A 96 -29.81 -17.12 -9.98
CA GLN A 96 -30.75 -18.25 -10.10
C GLN A 96 -30.84 -19.06 -8.79
N SER A 97 -29.70 -19.36 -8.16
CA SER A 97 -29.68 -20.14 -6.92
C SER A 97 -30.26 -19.37 -5.74
N LEU A 98 -29.97 -18.08 -5.61
CA LEU A 98 -30.57 -17.25 -4.56
C LEU A 98 -32.08 -17.07 -4.75
N GLN A 99 -32.55 -16.94 -6.00
CA GLN A 99 -33.98 -16.96 -6.29
C GLN A 99 -34.62 -18.31 -5.90
N ARG A 100 -33.95 -19.43 -6.15
CA ARG A 100 -34.45 -20.75 -5.73
C ARG A 100 -34.52 -20.87 -4.21
N ALA A 101 -33.53 -20.36 -3.48
CA ALA A 101 -33.57 -20.31 -2.02
C ALA A 101 -34.81 -19.56 -1.51
N LEU A 102 -35.12 -18.41 -2.11
CA LEU A 102 -36.26 -17.56 -1.74
C LEU A 102 -37.63 -18.10 -2.20
N GLN A 103 -37.66 -18.95 -3.24
CA GLN A 103 -38.87 -19.69 -3.61
C GLN A 103 -39.20 -20.78 -2.57
N LEU A 104 -38.16 -21.43 -2.03
CA LEU A 104 -38.30 -22.49 -1.03
C LEU A 104 -38.59 -21.92 0.36
N ASP A 105 -37.93 -20.81 0.71
CA ASP A 105 -38.19 -20.05 1.94
C ASP A 105 -38.20 -18.54 1.66
N PRO A 106 -39.38 -17.93 1.48
CA PRO A 106 -39.52 -16.50 1.27
C PRO A 106 -39.09 -15.61 2.44
N GLN A 107 -38.85 -16.18 3.63
CA GLN A 107 -38.43 -15.44 4.84
C GLN A 107 -36.92 -15.54 5.10
N LEU A 108 -36.16 -16.23 4.24
CA LEU A 108 -34.72 -16.37 4.38
C LEU A 108 -33.99 -15.05 4.06
N ASP A 109 -33.83 -14.21 5.08
CA ASP A 109 -33.32 -12.85 4.92
C ASP A 109 -31.86 -12.80 4.42
N GLU A 110 -31.04 -13.80 4.78
CA GLU A 110 -29.68 -13.92 4.27
C GLU A 110 -29.63 -14.13 2.74
N ALA A 111 -30.57 -14.90 2.18
CA ALA A 111 -30.67 -15.11 0.74
C ALA A 111 -31.18 -13.86 0.01
N ALA A 112 -32.17 -13.16 0.58
CA ALA A 112 -32.67 -11.89 0.04
C ALA A 112 -31.57 -10.80 0.03
N SER A 113 -30.78 -10.74 1.12
CA SER A 113 -29.65 -9.82 1.22
C SER A 113 -28.54 -10.15 0.23
N ALA A 114 -28.19 -11.43 0.07
CA ALA A 114 -27.21 -11.85 -0.93
C ALA A 114 -27.68 -11.54 -2.35
N LEU A 115 -28.97 -11.75 -2.65
CA LEU A 115 -29.54 -11.47 -3.97
C LEU A 115 -29.48 -9.96 -4.29
N ALA A 116 -29.67 -9.11 -3.28
CA ALA A 116 -29.50 -7.67 -3.44
C ALA A 116 -28.07 -7.29 -3.88
N TRP A 117 -27.04 -7.91 -3.28
CA TRP A 117 -25.64 -7.69 -3.69
C TRP A 117 -25.35 -8.21 -5.10
N VAL A 118 -25.84 -9.40 -5.44
CA VAL A 118 -25.68 -9.95 -6.79
C VAL A 118 -26.32 -9.04 -7.84
N LEU A 119 -27.53 -8.53 -7.57
CA LEU A 119 -28.23 -7.62 -8.47
C LEU A 119 -27.52 -6.26 -8.59
N HIS A 120 -26.88 -5.78 -7.52
CA HIS A 120 -26.02 -4.61 -7.58
C HIS A 120 -24.86 -4.81 -8.56
N ASP A 121 -24.13 -5.93 -8.45
CA ASP A 121 -23.00 -6.27 -9.32
C ASP A 121 -23.43 -6.52 -10.78
N MET A 122 -24.68 -6.90 -11.01
CA MET A 122 -25.30 -6.96 -12.35
C MET A 122 -25.75 -5.60 -12.90
N GLY A 123 -25.62 -4.51 -12.13
CA GLY A 123 -26.10 -3.18 -12.49
C GLY A 123 -27.63 -2.99 -12.37
N ARG A 124 -28.36 -3.96 -11.79
CA ARG A 124 -29.82 -3.95 -11.63
C ARG A 124 -30.20 -3.30 -10.30
N LEU A 125 -29.76 -2.06 -10.10
CA LEU A 125 -29.86 -1.34 -8.82
C LEU A 125 -31.29 -1.21 -8.26
N PRO A 126 -32.34 -0.90 -9.05
CA PRO A 126 -33.70 -0.80 -8.52
C PRO A 126 -34.17 -2.11 -7.86
N GLU A 127 -33.91 -3.24 -8.52
CA GLU A 127 -34.26 -4.57 -8.03
C GLU A 127 -33.43 -4.94 -6.80
N ALA A 128 -32.15 -4.56 -6.77
CA ALA A 128 -31.28 -4.75 -5.61
C ALA A 128 -31.88 -4.10 -4.34
N SER A 129 -32.34 -2.85 -4.44
CA SER A 129 -32.96 -2.18 -3.28
C SER A 129 -34.30 -2.77 -2.85
N GLN A 130 -35.07 -3.34 -3.78
CA GLN A 130 -36.30 -4.05 -3.44
C GLN A 130 -35.99 -5.32 -2.64
N TRP A 131 -35.01 -6.10 -3.08
CA TRP A 131 -34.59 -7.29 -2.34
C TRP A 131 -33.93 -6.98 -0.99
N ALA A 132 -33.18 -5.88 -0.89
CA ALA A 132 -32.68 -5.41 0.40
C ALA A 132 -33.81 -4.97 1.35
N ARG A 133 -34.91 -4.42 0.81
CA ARG A 133 -36.12 -4.15 1.59
C ARG A 133 -36.76 -5.43 2.09
N THR A 134 -36.92 -6.43 1.21
CA THR A 134 -37.46 -7.74 1.60
C THR A 134 -36.62 -8.41 2.69
N ALA A 135 -35.29 -8.34 2.60
CA ALA A 135 -34.39 -8.85 3.64
C ALA A 135 -34.58 -8.12 4.98
N LEU A 136 -34.74 -6.79 4.93
CA LEU A 136 -35.01 -5.98 6.12
C LEU A 136 -36.39 -6.29 6.74
N ASP A 137 -37.42 -6.49 5.93
CA ASP A 137 -38.78 -6.79 6.39
C ASP A 137 -38.86 -8.19 7.03
N ALA A 138 -38.10 -9.16 6.50
CA ALA A 138 -38.00 -10.51 7.06
C ALA A 138 -37.27 -10.52 8.42
N LYS A 139 -36.13 -9.82 8.54
CA LYS A 139 -35.36 -9.74 9.78
C LYS A 139 -34.78 -8.33 9.99
N PRO A 140 -35.50 -7.48 10.73
CA PRO A 140 -35.02 -6.13 11.04
C PRO A 140 -33.72 -6.17 11.84
N GLY A 141 -32.73 -5.38 11.43
CA GLY A 141 -31.44 -5.30 12.10
C GLY A 141 -30.56 -4.19 11.54
N ALA A 142 -29.55 -3.77 12.30
CA ALA A 142 -28.72 -2.64 11.93
C ALA A 142 -28.00 -2.85 10.58
N GLN A 143 -27.50 -4.07 10.35
CA GLN A 143 -26.84 -4.44 9.09
C GLN A 143 -27.79 -4.43 7.88
N ARG A 144 -29.05 -4.86 8.04
CA ARG A 144 -30.06 -4.83 6.97
C ARG A 144 -30.49 -3.40 6.63
N HIS A 145 -30.63 -2.56 7.65
CA HIS A 145 -30.85 -1.12 7.47
C HIS A 145 -29.67 -0.45 6.75
N ALA A 146 -28.43 -0.76 7.13
CA ALA A 146 -27.23 -0.23 6.50
C ALA A 146 -27.12 -0.64 5.02
N GLN A 147 -27.34 -1.92 4.70
CA GLN A 147 -27.34 -2.43 3.33
C GLN A 147 -28.34 -1.69 2.43
N LEU A 148 -29.58 -1.55 2.89
CA LEU A 148 -30.62 -0.84 2.16
C LEU A 148 -30.25 0.64 1.95
N GLY A 149 -29.74 1.29 2.99
CA GLY A 149 -29.25 2.66 2.91
C GLY A 149 -28.18 2.82 1.83
N TRP A 150 -27.19 1.92 1.82
CA TRP A 150 -26.13 1.92 0.83
C TRP A 150 -26.65 1.75 -0.61
N LEU A 151 -27.56 0.78 -0.83
CA LEU A 151 -28.12 0.53 -2.17
C LEU A 151 -28.98 1.68 -2.69
N LEU A 152 -29.59 2.45 -1.79
CA LEU A 152 -30.29 3.70 -2.14
C LEU A 152 -29.30 4.82 -2.51
N LEU A 153 -28.16 4.93 -1.82
CA LEU A 153 -27.09 5.86 -2.20
C LEU A 153 -26.49 5.52 -3.57
N ALA A 154 -26.31 4.22 -3.86
CA ALA A 154 -25.83 3.77 -5.17
C ALA A 154 -26.80 4.12 -6.32
N GLN A 155 -28.08 4.35 -6.01
CA GLN A 155 -29.09 4.85 -6.95
C GLN A 155 -29.23 6.38 -6.95
N GLU A 156 -28.37 7.09 -6.21
CA GLU A 156 -28.48 8.54 -5.98
C GLU A 156 -29.81 8.97 -5.33
N ARG A 157 -30.48 8.04 -4.64
CA ARG A 157 -31.73 8.29 -3.89
C ARG A 157 -31.39 8.76 -2.48
N TRP A 158 -30.71 9.90 -2.41
CA TRP A 158 -30.10 10.45 -1.20
C TRP A 158 -31.08 10.63 -0.04
N ASP A 159 -32.27 11.17 -0.32
CA ASP A 159 -33.28 11.45 0.71
C ASP A 159 -33.86 10.16 1.31
N GLU A 160 -34.15 9.18 0.46
CA GLU A 160 -34.69 7.88 0.88
C GLU A 160 -33.68 7.06 1.67
N ALA A 161 -32.37 7.25 1.42
CA ALA A 161 -31.30 6.59 2.16
C ALA A 161 -31.21 7.07 3.63
N LEU A 162 -31.66 8.28 3.96
CA LEU A 162 -31.52 8.84 5.31
C LEU A 162 -32.24 8.01 6.37
N VAL A 163 -33.46 7.54 6.08
CA VAL A 163 -34.29 6.77 7.02
C VAL A 163 -33.62 5.45 7.42
N PRO A 164 -33.24 4.55 6.49
CA PRO A 164 -32.58 3.31 6.86
C PRO A 164 -31.19 3.55 7.49
N LEU A 165 -30.40 4.52 7.03
CA LEU A 165 -29.09 4.81 7.64
C LEU A 165 -29.20 5.29 9.09
N ARG A 166 -30.19 6.14 9.39
CA ARG A 166 -30.48 6.57 10.77
C ARG A 166 -30.98 5.42 11.64
N ALA A 167 -31.84 4.56 11.10
CA ALA A 167 -32.33 3.38 11.83
C ALA A 167 -31.18 2.41 12.17
N ALA A 168 -30.24 2.19 11.24
CA ALA A 168 -29.05 1.39 11.50
C ALA A 168 -28.21 1.95 12.66
N LEU A 169 -27.96 3.27 12.67
CA LEU A 169 -27.19 3.93 13.74
C LEU A 169 -27.96 4.05 15.07
N ALA A 170 -29.29 4.02 15.04
CA ALA A 170 -30.08 3.96 16.26
C ALA A 170 -29.98 2.60 16.94
N LEU A 171 -29.90 1.52 16.16
CA LEU A 171 -29.73 0.15 16.64
C LEU A 171 -28.29 -0.15 17.04
N GLU A 172 -27.33 0.20 16.19
CA GLU A 172 -25.89 0.05 16.40
C GLU A 172 -25.19 1.39 16.14
N PRO A 173 -25.00 2.21 17.19
CA PRO A 173 -24.40 3.53 17.05
C PRO A 173 -22.98 3.52 16.48
N ASP A 174 -22.25 2.42 16.63
CA ASP A 174 -20.82 2.29 16.32
C ASP A 174 -20.54 1.87 14.86
N LEU A 175 -21.57 1.82 13.99
CA LEU A 175 -21.41 1.49 12.57
C LEU A 175 -20.77 2.65 11.78
N ALA A 176 -19.44 2.74 11.79
CA ALA A 176 -18.68 3.82 11.16
C ALA A 176 -18.92 3.97 9.65
N SER A 177 -19.08 2.86 8.92
CA SER A 177 -19.40 2.87 7.48
C SER A 177 -20.78 3.48 7.22
N THR A 178 -21.79 3.08 7.99
CA THR A 178 -23.16 3.63 7.95
C THR A 178 -23.18 5.12 8.34
N ARG A 179 -22.37 5.53 9.33
CA ARG A 179 -22.22 6.93 9.73
C ARG A 179 -21.66 7.78 8.59
N THR A 180 -20.65 7.28 7.90
CA THR A 180 -20.05 7.93 6.73
C THR A 180 -21.05 8.04 5.58
N GLN A 181 -21.81 6.98 5.32
CA GLN A 181 -22.90 6.97 4.34
C GLN A 181 -23.99 7.98 4.68
N LEU A 182 -24.37 8.11 5.95
CA LEU A 182 -25.36 9.11 6.39
C LEU A 182 -24.85 10.53 6.18
N ILE A 183 -23.57 10.79 6.50
CA ILE A 183 -22.92 12.08 6.25
C ILE A 183 -22.90 12.39 4.76
N GLN A 184 -22.52 11.44 3.91
CA GLN A 184 -22.51 11.60 2.45
C GLN A 184 -23.90 11.97 1.92
N ALA A 185 -24.94 11.24 2.36
CA ALA A 185 -26.31 11.51 1.98
C ALA A 185 -26.76 12.93 2.39
N LEU A 186 -26.44 13.34 3.62
CA LEU A 186 -26.77 14.68 4.13
C LEU A 186 -26.01 15.79 3.39
N THR A 187 -24.75 15.56 3.01
CA THR A 187 -23.96 16.51 2.23
C THR A 187 -24.53 16.69 0.82
N GLN A 188 -24.93 15.61 0.15
CA GLN A 188 -25.56 15.69 -1.19
C GLN A 188 -26.92 16.39 -1.18
N LEU A 189 -27.59 16.42 -0.03
CA LEU A 189 -28.86 17.13 0.18
C LEU A 189 -28.68 18.56 0.72
N ASP A 190 -27.44 19.07 0.78
CA ASP A 190 -27.10 20.38 1.36
C ASP A 190 -27.52 20.57 2.83
N ARG A 191 -27.57 19.47 3.60
CA ARG A 191 -27.95 19.45 5.03
C ARG A 191 -26.72 19.44 5.95
N ALA A 192 -25.82 20.40 5.75
CA ALA A 192 -24.51 20.47 6.42
C ALA A 192 -24.59 20.42 7.96
N ALA A 193 -25.51 21.16 8.58
CA ALA A 193 -25.65 21.20 10.04
C ALA A 193 -26.02 19.83 10.65
N GLU A 194 -26.83 19.03 9.94
CA GLU A 194 -27.17 17.67 10.38
C GLU A 194 -25.99 16.72 10.17
N ALA A 195 -25.24 16.89 9.08
CA ALA A 195 -24.01 16.14 8.85
C ALA A 195 -22.98 16.39 9.96
N ASP A 196 -22.80 17.64 10.39
CA ASP A 196 -21.90 18.02 11.47
C ASP A 196 -22.38 17.48 12.83
N THR A 197 -23.69 17.44 13.05
CA THR A 197 -24.28 16.82 14.26
C THR A 197 -24.00 15.32 14.29
N VAL A 198 -24.16 14.62 13.16
CA VAL A 198 -23.85 13.19 13.04
C VAL A 198 -22.36 12.93 13.23
N ARG A 199 -21.48 13.82 12.72
CA ARG A 199 -20.04 13.78 13.00
C ARG A 199 -19.82 13.88 14.51
N ALA A 200 -20.30 14.92 15.17
CA ALA A 200 -20.11 15.19 16.60
C ALA A 200 -20.63 14.07 17.53
N ALA A 201 -21.81 13.51 17.24
CA ALA A 201 -22.46 12.51 18.09
C ALA A 201 -21.71 11.15 18.13
N GLY A 202 -20.99 10.81 17.05
CA GLY A 202 -20.14 9.62 17.02
C GLY A 202 -18.95 9.72 17.98
N PHE A 203 -18.37 10.93 18.14
CA PHE A 203 -17.19 11.14 18.97
C PHE A 203 -17.47 11.03 20.48
N VAL A 204 -18.62 11.52 20.97
CA VAL A 204 -18.92 11.59 22.42
C VAL A 204 -19.20 10.21 23.05
N ARG A 205 -19.87 9.31 22.33
CA ARG A 205 -20.33 8.02 22.91
C ARG A 205 -19.28 6.91 22.87
N GLU A 206 -18.46 6.88 21.83
CA GLU A 206 -17.32 5.95 21.74
C GLU A 206 -16.31 6.23 22.88
N ASP A 207 -16.10 7.50 23.24
CA ASP A 207 -15.23 7.90 24.36
C ASP A 207 -15.78 7.47 25.74
N GLU A 208 -17.07 7.66 26.03
CA GLU A 208 -17.65 7.30 27.34
C GLU A 208 -17.71 5.79 27.59
N ALA A 209 -18.06 4.99 26.57
CA ALA A 209 -18.14 3.53 26.69
C ALA A 209 -16.74 2.91 26.88
N ARG A 210 -15.72 3.53 26.29
CA ARG A 210 -14.31 3.09 26.34
C ARG A 210 -13.64 3.44 27.66
N LEU A 211 -13.89 4.63 28.20
CA LEU A 211 -13.40 5.06 29.52
C LEU A 211 -13.93 4.18 30.67
N ARG A 212 -15.21 3.74 30.61
CA ARG A 212 -15.79 2.85 31.64
C ARG A 212 -15.21 1.44 31.65
N ARG A 213 -14.81 0.91 30.49
CA ARG A 213 -14.16 -0.42 30.38
C ARG A 213 -12.70 -0.40 30.80
N ALA A 214 -12.00 0.72 30.58
CA ALA A 214 -10.61 0.91 31.00
C ALA A 214 -10.46 1.00 32.54
N ALA A 215 -11.45 1.56 33.24
CA ALA A 215 -11.38 1.77 34.69
C ALA A 215 -11.63 0.52 35.56
N SER A 216 -11.99 -0.64 34.98
CA SER A 216 -12.55 -1.77 35.74
C SER A 216 -11.78 -3.11 35.64
N ARG A 217 -10.57 -3.14 35.07
CA ARG A 217 -9.76 -4.39 34.99
C ARG A 217 -8.46 -4.31 35.81
N PRO A 218 -8.20 -5.27 36.72
CA PRO A 218 -6.86 -5.49 37.26
C PRO A 218 -6.03 -6.33 36.26
N GLY A 219 -4.81 -5.91 35.96
CA GLY A 219 -3.94 -6.56 34.97
C GLY A 219 -3.29 -7.87 35.47
N PRO A 220 -3.01 -8.81 34.55
CA PRO A 220 -1.72 -9.52 34.60
C PRO A 220 -1.09 -9.87 33.23
N GLN A 221 0.19 -10.24 33.34
CA GLN A 221 1.23 -10.53 32.36
C GLN A 221 0.88 -11.50 31.21
N GLY A 222 1.47 -11.22 30.04
CA GLY A 222 1.94 -12.28 29.13
C GLY A 222 0.93 -12.84 28.13
N ALA A 223 0.19 -11.98 27.43
CA ALA A 223 -0.42 -12.29 26.14
C ALA A 223 -0.38 -11.01 25.30
N GLN A 224 -0.14 -11.12 23.99
CA GLN A 224 -0.12 -9.99 23.06
C GLN A 224 -1.54 -9.40 23.01
N GLU A 225 -1.80 -8.40 23.86
CA GLU A 225 -3.07 -7.67 23.92
C GLU A 225 -3.35 -7.01 22.56
N SER A 226 -4.61 -6.99 22.15
CA SER A 226 -5.03 -6.13 21.04
C SER A 226 -4.70 -4.69 21.42
N ILE A 227 -3.82 -4.05 20.63
CA ILE A 227 -3.43 -2.67 20.86
C ILE A 227 -4.66 -1.78 20.63
N VAL A 228 -5.08 -1.08 21.68
CA VAL A 228 -6.22 -0.17 21.65
C VAL A 228 -5.66 1.26 21.61
N LEU A 229 -5.51 1.82 20.41
CA LEU A 229 -5.05 3.21 20.22
C LEU A 229 -6.16 4.22 20.54
N PRO A 230 -5.90 5.32 21.27
CA PRO A 230 -6.87 6.39 21.44
C PRO A 230 -7.49 6.83 20.11
N PHE A 231 -8.78 7.20 20.13
CA PHE A 231 -9.45 7.62 18.91
C PHE A 231 -8.72 8.84 18.32
N GLY A 232 -8.42 8.82 17.02
CA GLY A 232 -7.64 9.87 16.33
C GLY A 232 -6.13 9.63 16.31
N ASP A 233 -5.63 8.61 17.00
CA ASP A 233 -4.27 8.12 16.82
C ASP A 233 -4.20 7.07 15.72
N TYR A 234 -3.06 7.09 15.06
CA TYR A 234 -2.67 6.12 14.05
C TYR A 234 -1.33 5.52 14.41
N VAL A 235 -1.11 4.28 13.99
CA VAL A 235 0.18 3.62 14.01
C VAL A 235 0.28 2.82 12.73
N SER A 236 1.39 2.97 12.00
CA SER A 236 1.63 2.19 10.78
C SER A 236 1.51 0.68 11.03
N PRO A 237 0.75 -0.05 10.20
CA PRO A 237 0.69 -1.50 10.25
C PRO A 237 2.08 -2.14 10.17
N GLY A 238 2.24 -3.29 10.85
CA GLY A 238 3.48 -4.07 10.83
C GLY A 238 4.54 -3.62 11.83
N LEU A 239 4.40 -2.45 12.44
CA LEU A 239 5.27 -2.00 13.52
C LEU A 239 4.95 -2.76 14.83
N LYS A 240 6.00 -3.17 15.55
CA LYS A 240 5.84 -3.66 16.92
C LYS A 240 5.41 -2.51 17.82
N VAL A 241 4.48 -2.78 18.73
CA VAL A 241 3.89 -1.73 19.57
C VAL A 241 4.32 -1.88 21.02
N VAL A 242 4.60 -0.73 21.63
CA VAL A 242 4.77 -0.54 23.06
C VAL A 242 3.90 0.64 23.50
N GLN A 243 3.25 0.56 24.66
CA GLN A 243 2.32 1.59 25.15
C GLN A 243 2.69 2.02 26.58
N PRO A 244 3.74 2.84 26.77
CA PRO A 244 4.19 3.25 28.10
C PRO A 244 3.32 4.36 28.72
N ASP A 245 2.13 4.62 28.17
CA ASP A 245 1.21 5.70 28.55
C ASP A 245 0.99 5.84 30.06
N ALA A 246 0.84 4.71 30.77
CA ALA A 246 0.63 4.68 32.22
C ALA A 246 1.80 5.31 33.02
N HIS A 247 2.97 5.46 32.41
CA HIS A 247 4.17 6.06 33.01
C HIS A 247 4.35 7.53 32.66
N PHE A 248 3.43 8.10 31.86
CA PHE A 248 3.37 9.52 31.51
C PHE A 248 2.03 10.12 31.99
N PRO A 249 1.79 10.18 33.32
CA PRO A 249 0.49 10.53 33.89
C PRO A 249 0.01 11.95 33.60
N HIS A 250 0.90 12.81 33.11
CA HIS A 250 0.60 14.19 32.74
C HIS A 250 0.39 14.38 31.23
N MET A 251 0.56 13.34 30.41
CA MET A 251 0.28 13.42 28.98
C MET A 251 -1.23 13.54 28.74
N VAL A 252 -1.67 14.69 28.23
CA VAL A 252 -3.07 14.96 27.92
C VAL A 252 -3.22 15.44 26.48
N ARG A 253 -4.43 15.36 25.92
CA ARG A 253 -4.72 15.94 24.60
C ARG A 253 -4.71 17.47 24.71
N GLY A 254 -3.84 18.10 23.95
CA GLY A 254 -3.69 19.56 23.86
C GLY A 254 -4.69 20.19 22.89
N ASP A 255 -4.78 21.52 22.98
CA ASP A 255 -5.56 22.36 22.07
C ASP A 255 -4.65 22.85 20.95
N THR A 256 -4.82 22.29 19.74
CA THR A 256 -3.97 22.60 18.58
C THR A 256 -4.05 24.07 18.17
N SER A 257 -5.03 24.85 18.62
CA SER A 257 -5.09 26.29 18.33
C SER A 257 -4.09 27.12 19.14
N ARG A 258 -3.47 26.54 20.19
CA ARG A 258 -2.57 27.24 21.11
C ARG A 258 -1.08 27.04 20.84
N CYS A 259 -0.73 26.12 19.96
CA CYS A 259 0.68 25.94 19.59
C CYS A 259 1.09 27.11 18.69
N ASP A 260 2.13 27.86 19.04
CA ASP A 260 2.57 29.02 18.24
C ASP A 260 3.64 28.67 17.20
N TRP A 261 3.98 27.38 17.05
CA TRP A 261 4.97 26.94 16.08
C TRP A 261 4.47 27.15 14.64
N PRO A 262 5.17 27.93 13.78
CA PRO A 262 4.69 28.32 12.46
C PRO A 262 4.59 27.16 11.47
N TYR A 263 5.39 26.11 11.66
CA TYR A 263 5.37 24.92 10.80
C TYR A 263 4.47 23.81 11.33
N PHE A 264 3.75 24.07 12.43
CA PHE A 264 2.80 23.11 12.99
C PHE A 264 1.66 22.86 11.99
N ARG A 265 1.54 21.61 11.54
CA ARG A 265 0.55 21.17 10.55
C ARG A 265 -0.88 21.05 11.08
N ARG A 266 -1.53 22.18 11.42
CA ARG A 266 -2.90 22.24 11.98
C ARG A 266 -3.96 21.64 11.07
N GLU A 267 -3.70 21.65 9.77
CA GLU A 267 -4.59 21.11 8.75
C GLU A 267 -4.73 19.59 8.79
N ILE A 268 -3.79 18.90 9.44
CA ILE A 268 -3.81 17.44 9.56
C ILE A 268 -4.66 17.04 10.77
N PRO A 269 -5.71 16.22 10.61
CA PRO A 269 -6.57 15.82 11.71
C PRO A 269 -5.90 14.71 12.54
N HIS A 270 -5.15 15.09 13.57
CA HIS A 270 -4.46 14.18 14.49
C HIS A 270 -4.63 14.59 15.95
N ASN A 271 -4.36 13.68 16.88
CA ASN A 271 -4.23 14.07 18.28
C ASN A 271 -2.86 14.70 18.53
N TRP A 272 -2.88 15.88 19.14
CA TRP A 272 -1.68 16.52 19.65
C TRP A 272 -1.66 16.38 21.17
N TYR A 273 -0.58 15.79 21.71
CA TYR A 273 -0.44 15.57 23.14
C TYR A 273 0.54 16.56 23.73
N VAL A 274 0.24 17.04 24.93
CA VAL A 274 1.06 18.01 25.66
C VAL A 274 1.16 17.64 27.13
N ASP A 275 2.10 18.27 27.82
CA ASP A 275 2.15 18.28 29.26
C ASP A 275 1.52 19.59 29.78
N PRO A 276 0.54 19.56 30.71
CA PRO A 276 -0.11 20.78 31.20
C PRO A 276 0.83 21.81 31.82
N HIS A 277 2.03 21.41 32.23
CA HIS A 277 3.05 22.31 32.78
C HIS A 277 3.84 23.04 31.69
N ASP A 278 3.78 22.56 30.45
CA ASP A 278 4.42 23.15 29.27
C ASP A 278 3.56 22.87 28.02
N PRO A 279 2.39 23.54 27.91
CA PRO A 279 1.36 23.19 26.92
C PRO A 279 1.66 23.71 25.51
N GLU A 280 2.74 24.45 25.31
CA GLU A 280 3.16 25.01 24.02
C GLU A 280 4.00 24.02 23.21
N CYS A 281 4.66 23.08 23.91
CA CYS A 281 5.45 22.00 23.32
C CYS A 281 4.65 20.68 23.33
N GLY A 282 4.79 19.91 22.24
CA GLY A 282 4.07 18.67 22.05
C GLY A 282 4.94 17.44 22.22
N PHE A 283 4.33 16.34 22.61
CA PHE A 283 4.92 15.01 22.41
C PHE A 283 4.89 14.65 20.93
N ILE A 284 5.89 13.91 20.45
CA ILE A 284 5.78 13.20 19.17
C ILE A 284 4.56 12.26 19.21
N SER A 285 3.88 12.12 18.07
CA SER A 285 2.69 11.28 17.96
C SER A 285 3.01 9.81 18.25
N ARG A 286 1.98 8.99 18.54
CA ARG A 286 2.17 7.55 18.75
C ARG A 286 2.72 6.84 17.51
N ASP A 287 2.38 7.31 16.32
CA ASP A 287 2.94 6.79 15.07
C ASP A 287 4.46 7.04 15.02
N GLU A 288 4.87 8.29 15.26
CA GLU A 288 6.28 8.70 15.27
C GLU A 288 7.09 7.97 16.35
N ALA A 289 6.51 7.85 17.55
CA ALA A 289 7.11 7.12 18.65
C ALA A 289 7.33 5.63 18.33
N LEU A 290 6.44 5.02 17.55
CA LEU A 290 6.57 3.61 17.15
C LEU A 290 7.44 3.40 15.92
N VAL A 291 7.51 4.36 15.00
CA VAL A 291 8.58 4.40 13.98
C VAL A 291 9.95 4.45 14.67
N LEU A 292 10.10 5.31 15.69
CA LEU A 292 11.31 5.43 16.49
C LEU A 292 11.62 4.14 17.26
N TYR A 293 10.64 3.56 17.96
CA TYR A 293 10.78 2.29 18.68
C TYR A 293 11.27 1.15 17.78
N ASN A 294 10.63 0.97 16.62
CA ASN A 294 10.97 -0.12 15.69
C ASN A 294 12.32 0.11 15.01
N THR A 295 12.67 1.37 14.74
CA THR A 295 14.02 1.69 14.27
C THR A 295 15.04 1.34 15.34
N ALA A 296 14.82 1.73 16.60
CA ALA A 296 15.71 1.41 17.71
C ALA A 296 15.85 -0.10 17.97
N LEU A 297 14.79 -0.89 17.73
CA LEU A 297 14.86 -2.35 17.85
C LEU A 297 15.89 -2.99 16.92
N MET A 298 16.13 -2.41 15.74
CA MET A 298 17.18 -2.87 14.82
C MET A 298 18.58 -2.70 15.39
N PHE A 299 18.74 -1.76 16.32
CA PHE A 299 20.01 -1.40 16.95
C PHE A 299 20.11 -1.88 18.40
N LYS A 300 19.28 -2.83 18.83
CA LYS A 300 19.30 -3.37 20.20
C LYS A 300 20.72 -3.75 20.64
N GLY A 301 21.17 -3.23 21.79
CA GLY A 301 22.53 -3.40 22.32
C GLY A 301 23.62 -2.54 21.64
N LYS A 302 23.26 -1.62 20.74
CA LYS A 302 24.18 -0.63 20.16
C LYS A 302 24.04 0.72 20.85
N GLN A 303 25.05 1.58 20.65
CA GLN A 303 25.02 2.95 21.14
C GLN A 303 24.04 3.78 20.31
N ALA A 304 23.13 4.46 20.99
CA ALA A 304 22.20 5.41 20.40
C ALA A 304 22.28 6.77 21.10
N LEU A 305 22.04 7.85 20.35
CA LEU A 305 22.05 9.22 20.87
C LEU A 305 20.73 9.92 20.53
N GLU A 306 20.14 10.59 21.51
CA GLU A 306 19.02 11.50 21.30
C GLU A 306 19.45 12.93 21.65
N ILE A 307 19.06 13.88 20.80
CA ILE A 307 19.23 15.31 21.01
C ILE A 307 17.83 15.91 21.16
N GLY A 308 17.52 16.46 22.34
CA GLY A 308 16.21 17.03 22.64
C GLY A 308 15.15 15.98 22.99
N CYS A 309 15.04 15.62 24.27
CA CYS A 309 14.03 14.66 24.74
C CYS A 309 12.79 15.31 25.36
N TRP A 310 12.90 16.58 25.78
CA TRP A 310 11.85 17.31 26.49
C TRP A 310 11.30 16.54 27.71
N MET A 311 10.10 15.94 27.60
CA MET A 311 9.46 15.14 28.67
C MET A 311 9.80 13.65 28.62
N GLY A 312 10.68 13.21 27.72
CA GLY A 312 11.27 11.87 27.70
C GLY A 312 10.44 10.79 26.98
N TRP A 313 9.41 11.17 26.21
CA TRP A 313 8.55 10.21 25.51
C TRP A 313 9.27 9.44 24.41
N SER A 314 10.00 10.14 23.54
CA SER A 314 10.89 9.56 22.53
C SER A 314 12.02 8.74 23.16
N ALA A 315 12.70 9.30 24.17
CA ALA A 315 13.71 8.61 24.97
C ALA A 315 13.21 7.26 25.53
N CYS A 316 11.97 7.24 26.02
CA CYS A 316 11.34 6.04 26.55
C CYS A 316 11.23 4.95 25.49
N HIS A 317 10.72 5.30 24.31
CA HIS A 317 10.57 4.35 23.21
C HIS A 317 11.93 3.79 22.78
N MET A 318 12.95 4.64 22.61
CA MET A 318 14.30 4.16 22.31
C MET A 318 14.83 3.24 23.42
N ALA A 319 14.74 3.64 24.69
CA ALA A 319 15.22 2.84 25.82
C ALA A 319 14.49 1.49 25.96
N LEU A 320 13.19 1.44 25.71
CA LEU A 320 12.40 0.20 25.72
C LEU A 320 12.77 -0.76 24.58
N ALA A 321 13.32 -0.25 23.47
CA ALA A 321 13.85 -1.10 22.40
C ALA A 321 15.18 -1.79 22.79
N GLY A 322 15.86 -1.30 23.83
CA GLY A 322 17.06 -1.90 24.40
C GLY A 322 18.37 -1.45 23.75
N VAL A 323 18.43 -0.23 23.20
CA VAL A 323 19.69 0.44 22.85
C VAL A 323 20.38 0.97 24.12
N HIS A 324 21.69 1.20 24.06
CA HIS A 324 22.40 1.99 25.08
C HIS A 324 22.21 3.47 24.74
N LEU A 325 21.20 4.10 25.35
CA LEU A 325 20.74 5.44 25.01
C LEU A 325 21.49 6.49 25.82
N THR A 326 22.10 7.45 25.13
CA THR A 326 22.52 8.72 25.72
C THR A 326 21.57 9.82 25.24
N VAL A 327 21.06 10.62 26.17
CA VAL A 327 20.17 11.75 25.87
C VAL A 327 20.89 13.05 26.21
N VAL A 328 20.93 13.98 25.27
CA VAL A 328 21.51 15.31 25.42
C VAL A 328 20.40 16.34 25.30
N ASP A 329 20.11 17.07 26.38
CA ASP A 329 19.10 18.11 26.36
C ASP A 329 19.37 19.18 27.44
N PRO A 330 19.37 20.49 27.11
CA PRO A 330 19.51 21.55 28.11
C PRO A 330 18.34 21.60 29.11
N VAL A 331 17.15 21.09 28.77
CA VAL A 331 15.98 21.07 29.66
C VAL A 331 16.24 20.26 30.93
N LEU A 332 17.19 19.32 30.88
CA LEU A 332 17.60 18.49 32.01
C LEU A 332 18.37 19.29 33.08
N ASP A 333 18.77 20.54 32.82
CA ASP A 333 19.30 21.44 33.86
C ASP A 333 18.19 21.91 34.82
N LYS A 334 16.93 21.91 34.37
CA LYS A 334 15.78 22.27 35.20
C LYS A 334 15.41 21.08 36.09
N SER A 335 15.75 21.14 37.38
CA SER A 335 15.53 20.05 38.36
C SER A 335 14.16 19.36 38.27
N PRO A 336 13.03 20.11 38.19
CA PRO A 336 11.71 19.46 38.12
C PRO A 336 11.50 18.64 36.83
N ASN A 337 12.02 19.10 35.69
CA ASN A 337 11.87 18.38 34.42
C ASN A 337 12.78 17.14 34.40
N ARG A 338 14.02 17.28 34.87
CA ARG A 338 14.95 16.15 34.98
C ARG A 338 14.39 15.02 35.85
N GLU A 339 13.82 15.36 37.01
CA GLU A 339 13.21 14.39 37.92
C GLU A 339 12.01 13.69 37.29
N ARG A 340 11.12 14.45 36.61
CA ARG A 340 9.95 13.90 35.92
C ARG A 340 10.33 12.95 34.78
N VAL A 341 11.27 13.36 33.94
CA VAL A 341 11.82 12.54 32.86
C VAL A 341 12.42 11.25 33.43
N ALA A 342 13.29 11.36 34.45
CA ALA A 342 13.91 10.21 35.07
C ALA A 342 12.89 9.26 35.71
N GLN A 343 11.84 9.79 36.34
CA GLN A 343 10.78 9.00 36.97
C GLN A 343 9.94 8.24 35.92
N SER A 344 9.49 8.92 34.85
CA SER A 344 8.73 8.28 33.77
C SER A 344 9.54 7.19 33.07
N LEU A 345 10.81 7.47 32.75
CA LEU A 345 11.72 6.51 32.12
C LEU A 345 12.01 5.31 33.01
N SER A 346 12.38 5.55 34.28
CA SER A 346 12.66 4.45 35.22
C SER A 346 11.43 3.59 35.47
N SER A 347 10.24 4.20 35.61
CA SER A 347 9.00 3.47 35.84
C SER A 347 8.62 2.60 34.65
N ALA A 348 8.72 3.13 33.42
CA ALA A 348 8.46 2.37 32.21
C ALA A 348 9.48 1.25 32.00
N MET A 349 10.77 1.54 32.10
CA MET A 349 11.82 0.52 31.91
C MET A 349 11.70 -0.64 32.89
N GLN A 350 11.35 -0.35 34.16
CA GLN A 350 11.11 -1.37 35.17
C GLN A 350 9.88 -2.23 34.85
N ALA A 351 8.77 -1.62 34.42
CA ALA A 351 7.53 -2.34 34.10
C ALA A 351 7.68 -3.27 32.87
N TYR A 352 8.45 -2.84 31.88
CA TYR A 352 8.67 -3.58 30.63
C TYR A 352 9.89 -4.50 30.65
N GLY A 353 10.65 -4.54 31.76
CA GLY A 353 11.84 -5.39 31.89
C GLY A 353 12.95 -5.04 30.91
N SER A 354 13.10 -3.77 30.51
CA SER A 354 14.15 -3.34 29.60
C SER A 354 15.53 -3.45 30.27
N VAL A 355 16.52 -3.89 29.50
CA VAL A 355 17.90 -4.18 29.95
C VAL A 355 18.92 -3.18 29.35
N GLY A 356 18.46 -2.14 28.65
CA GLY A 356 19.33 -1.10 28.07
C GLY A 356 19.83 -0.09 29.10
N ASP A 357 21.01 0.47 28.87
CA ASP A 357 21.54 1.57 29.69
C ASP A 357 21.00 2.91 29.21
N LEU A 358 20.62 3.79 30.14
CA LEU A 358 20.15 5.15 29.87
C LEU A 358 21.04 6.17 30.58
N SER A 359 21.54 7.16 29.85
CA SER A 359 22.31 8.28 30.39
C SER A 359 21.66 9.61 30.03
N LEU A 360 21.31 10.41 31.04
CA LEU A 360 20.74 11.75 30.87
C LEU A 360 21.83 12.81 31.08
N VAL A 361 22.15 13.55 30.02
CA VAL A 361 23.23 14.53 29.97
C VAL A 361 22.66 15.93 29.75
N THR A 362 22.91 16.83 30.70
CA THR A 362 22.61 18.24 30.56
C THR A 362 23.62 18.90 29.63
N GLY A 363 23.16 19.45 28.51
CA GLY A 363 24.04 20.16 27.58
C GLY A 363 23.37 20.54 26.26
N LEU A 364 24.02 21.43 25.51
CA LEU A 364 23.61 21.83 24.17
C LEU A 364 24.40 21.05 23.12
N SER A 365 23.70 20.58 22.09
CA SER A 365 24.34 20.13 20.85
C SER A 365 24.75 21.36 20.00
N PRO A 366 25.90 21.32 19.30
CA PRO A 366 26.81 20.18 19.11
C PRO A 366 27.85 19.97 20.21
N GLN A 367 28.10 20.94 21.10
CA GLN A 367 29.25 20.90 22.03
C GLN A 367 29.20 19.71 23.00
N ALA A 368 28.03 19.38 23.53
CA ALA A 368 27.86 18.23 24.42
C ALA A 368 28.07 16.90 23.69
N VAL A 369 27.66 16.82 22.41
CA VAL A 369 27.86 15.63 21.58
C VAL A 369 29.34 15.42 21.29
N ASP A 370 30.06 16.48 20.90
CA ASP A 370 31.51 16.44 20.72
C ASP A 370 32.25 16.05 22.01
N ALA A 371 31.81 16.56 23.17
CA ALA A 371 32.40 16.21 24.45
C ALA A 371 32.19 14.73 24.80
N LEU A 372 31.02 14.15 24.50
CA LEU A 372 30.75 12.72 24.66
C LEU A 372 31.56 11.85 23.68
N ALA A 373 31.85 12.37 22.50
CA ALA A 373 32.64 11.71 21.46
C ALA A 373 34.15 11.77 21.70
N ALA A 374 34.64 12.56 22.66
CA ALA A 374 36.07 12.80 22.92
C ALA A 374 36.89 11.53 23.24
N GLY A 375 36.24 10.39 23.52
CA GLY A 375 36.86 9.06 23.65
C GLY A 375 36.72 8.17 22.41
N GLU A 376 36.61 8.74 21.21
CA GLU A 376 36.31 8.03 19.94
C GLU A 376 34.96 7.29 19.95
N ARG A 377 34.04 7.70 20.83
CA ARG A 377 32.70 7.11 20.90
C ARG A 377 31.95 7.42 19.61
N LYS A 378 31.37 6.39 19.01
CA LYS A 378 30.47 6.48 17.86
C LYS A 378 29.12 5.89 18.18
N TRP A 379 28.11 6.29 17.41
CA TRP A 379 26.74 5.79 17.56
C TRP A 379 26.21 5.23 16.25
N SER A 380 25.39 4.19 16.36
CA SER A 380 24.73 3.56 15.22
C SER A 380 23.36 4.17 14.93
N LEU A 381 22.74 4.83 15.92
CA LEU A 381 21.42 5.43 15.80
C LEU A 381 21.41 6.81 16.44
N PHE A 382 20.82 7.78 15.74
CA PHE A 382 20.57 9.12 16.24
C PHE A 382 19.10 9.51 16.09
N PHE A 383 18.55 10.24 17.06
CA PHE A 383 17.28 10.94 16.94
C PHE A 383 17.48 12.42 17.27
N ILE A 384 17.11 13.29 16.34
CA ILE A 384 17.27 14.74 16.44
C ILE A 384 15.88 15.37 16.58
N ASP A 385 15.59 15.87 17.77
CA ASP A 385 14.40 16.65 18.13
C ASP A 385 14.78 17.83 19.04
N GLY A 386 15.91 18.45 18.72
CA GLY A 386 16.48 19.59 19.45
C GLY A 386 15.82 20.92 19.07
N ASN A 387 16.62 21.99 18.95
CA ASN A 387 16.12 23.29 18.56
C ASN A 387 15.83 23.33 17.04
N HIS A 388 14.57 23.53 16.65
CA HIS A 388 14.13 23.52 15.25
C HIS A 388 14.38 24.83 14.46
N SER A 389 15.07 25.82 15.04
CA SER A 389 15.22 27.15 14.45
C SER A 389 16.65 27.46 13.97
N GLY A 390 16.75 28.13 12.82
CA GLY A 390 18.01 28.62 12.28
C GLY A 390 18.99 27.49 11.95
N ASP A 391 20.27 27.69 12.24
CA ASP A 391 21.31 26.72 11.90
C ASP A 391 21.39 25.52 12.87
N ASN A 392 20.60 25.50 13.95
CA ASN A 392 20.71 24.47 15.00
C ASN A 392 20.46 23.05 14.46
N PRO A 393 19.39 22.76 13.69
CA PRO A 393 19.17 21.41 13.16
C PRO A 393 20.26 20.94 12.20
N LEU A 394 20.82 21.86 11.41
CA LEU A 394 21.94 21.56 10.52
C LEU A 394 23.21 21.22 11.33
N ASN A 395 23.50 21.99 12.38
CA ASN A 395 24.63 21.72 13.27
C ASN A 395 24.47 20.36 13.99
N ASP A 396 23.26 20.01 14.41
CA ASP A 396 22.94 18.68 14.98
C ASP A 396 23.19 17.57 13.96
N ALA A 397 22.72 17.73 12.72
CA ALA A 397 22.98 16.77 11.65
C ALA A 397 24.48 16.59 11.37
N MET A 398 25.23 17.70 11.35
CA MET A 398 26.67 17.69 11.09
C MET A 398 27.48 17.02 12.20
N VAL A 399 27.12 17.22 13.47
CA VAL A 399 27.81 16.56 14.58
C VAL A 399 27.45 15.08 14.66
N CYS A 400 26.19 14.71 14.42
CA CYS A 400 25.76 13.31 14.34
C CYS A 400 26.47 12.57 13.20
N GLU A 401 26.56 13.15 12.00
CA GLU A 401 27.25 12.55 10.85
C GLU A 401 28.72 12.26 11.13
N ARG A 402 29.41 13.20 11.78
CA ARG A 402 30.83 13.10 12.13
C ARG A 402 31.12 11.92 13.06
N HIS A 403 30.22 11.66 14.00
CA HIS A 403 30.38 10.62 15.02
C HIS A 403 29.52 9.38 14.76
N ALA A 404 28.93 9.28 13.57
CA ALA A 404 28.19 8.09 13.17
C ALA A 404 29.13 6.92 12.82
N GLU A 405 28.68 5.72 13.16
CA GLU A 405 29.24 4.45 12.68
C GLU A 405 29.17 4.34 11.13
N ALA A 406 29.84 3.33 10.56
CA ALA A 406 29.78 3.07 9.12
C ALA A 406 28.37 2.62 8.69
N ASP A 407 27.73 1.78 9.52
CA ASP A 407 26.33 1.40 9.41
C ASP A 407 25.54 2.23 10.43
N ALA A 408 24.82 3.25 9.96
CA ALA A 408 24.16 4.20 10.84
C ALA A 408 22.89 4.78 10.26
N LEU A 409 22.00 5.20 11.15
CA LEU A 409 20.73 5.83 10.82
C LEU A 409 20.49 7.07 11.70
N ILE A 410 20.06 8.16 11.08
CA ILE A 410 19.75 9.44 11.73
C ILE A 410 18.28 9.78 11.44
N LEU A 411 17.48 9.88 12.49
CA LEU A 411 16.08 10.31 12.44
C LEU A 411 15.97 11.79 12.83
N PHE A 412 15.07 12.49 12.16
CA PHE A 412 14.72 13.89 12.40
C PHE A 412 13.24 13.98 12.73
N HIS A 413 12.88 14.72 13.77
CA HIS A 413 11.50 15.14 13.99
C HIS A 413 11.24 16.53 13.39
N ASP A 414 9.98 16.81 13.07
CA ASP A 414 9.49 18.10 12.54
C ASP A 414 10.12 18.56 11.21
N LEU A 415 10.15 17.66 10.21
CA LEU A 415 10.62 18.01 8.87
C LEU A 415 9.70 19.00 8.14
N ALA A 416 8.50 19.26 8.69
CA ALA A 416 7.65 20.36 8.27
C ALA A 416 8.38 21.71 8.35
N SER A 417 9.36 21.86 9.24
CA SER A 417 10.29 22.99 9.26
C SER A 417 11.35 22.90 8.15
N PRO A 418 11.48 23.94 7.30
CA PRO A 418 12.56 24.02 6.32
C PRO A 418 13.95 23.99 6.95
N ASP A 419 14.11 24.54 8.16
CA ASP A 419 15.39 24.58 8.89
C ASP A 419 15.83 23.16 9.29
N VAL A 420 14.90 22.34 9.76
CA VAL A 420 15.17 20.91 10.04
C VAL A 420 15.49 20.16 8.74
N ALA A 421 14.75 20.42 7.67
CA ALA A 421 14.99 19.79 6.37
C ALA A 421 16.39 20.10 5.80
N GLN A 422 17.05 21.20 6.21
CA GLN A 422 18.44 21.48 5.83
C GLN A 422 19.40 20.38 6.31
N GLY A 423 19.17 19.82 7.51
CA GLY A 423 19.95 18.71 8.05
C GLY A 423 19.83 17.44 7.20
N LEU A 424 18.61 17.06 6.83
CA LEU A 424 18.37 15.92 5.94
C LEU A 424 19.01 16.13 4.56
N ASN A 425 18.85 17.32 3.98
CA ASN A 425 19.44 17.70 2.70
C ASN A 425 20.98 17.70 2.72
N TYR A 426 21.58 18.11 3.85
CA TYR A 426 23.02 18.02 4.05
C TYR A 426 23.50 16.56 3.98
N LEU A 427 22.82 15.64 4.65
CA LEU A 427 23.16 14.22 4.64
C LEU A 427 23.01 13.60 3.24
N ALA A 428 21.95 13.96 2.51
CA ALA A 428 21.77 13.54 1.11
C ALA A 428 22.96 13.96 0.23
N ARG A 429 23.42 15.22 0.36
CA ARG A 429 24.61 15.71 -0.37
C ARG A 429 25.91 15.04 0.05
N LYS A 430 25.97 14.48 1.26
CA LYS A 430 27.08 13.65 1.75
C LYS A 430 27.00 12.20 1.29
N GLY A 431 26.01 11.84 0.47
CA GLY A 431 25.85 10.50 -0.08
C GLY A 431 25.08 9.54 0.81
N TRP A 432 24.41 10.03 1.86
CA TRP A 432 23.46 9.22 2.61
C TRP A 432 22.19 9.03 1.79
N HIS A 433 21.55 7.88 1.95
CA HIS A 433 20.18 7.70 1.47
C HIS A 433 19.23 8.45 2.40
N THR A 434 18.16 9.03 1.85
CA THR A 434 17.21 9.85 2.62
C THR A 434 15.76 9.60 2.20
N MET A 435 14.84 9.62 3.15
CA MET A 435 13.40 9.62 2.90
C MET A 435 12.65 10.33 4.05
N ALA A 436 11.35 10.54 3.88
CA ALA A 436 10.44 11.02 4.91
C ALA A 436 9.39 9.95 5.29
N TYR A 437 8.97 9.98 6.55
CA TYR A 437 7.75 9.33 7.03
C TYR A 437 6.67 10.41 7.08
N ASN A 438 5.57 10.24 6.35
CA ASN A 438 4.51 11.24 6.31
C ASN A 438 3.59 11.08 7.53
N THR A 439 4.07 11.61 8.65
CA THR A 439 3.43 11.61 9.96
C THR A 439 2.87 13.00 10.29
N MET A 440 2.35 13.15 11.51
CA MET A 440 1.84 14.40 12.07
C MET A 440 2.70 15.62 11.74
N GLN A 441 4.00 15.59 12.08
CA GLN A 441 4.95 16.67 11.76
C GLN A 441 6.04 16.27 10.78
N ILE A 442 5.86 15.13 10.11
CA ILE A 442 6.80 14.53 9.16
C ILE A 442 8.13 14.20 9.84
N MET A 443 8.46 12.92 9.96
CA MET A 443 9.80 12.52 10.36
C MET A 443 10.70 12.38 9.12
N GLY A 444 11.97 12.78 9.23
CA GLY A 444 13.00 12.50 8.23
C GLY A 444 13.86 11.31 8.67
N VAL A 445 14.38 10.57 7.70
CA VAL A 445 15.38 9.54 7.96
C VAL A 445 16.50 9.60 6.93
N ALA A 446 17.74 9.57 7.43
CA ALA A 446 18.93 9.36 6.63
C ALA A 446 19.65 8.09 7.08
N TRP A 447 20.16 7.29 6.14
CA TRP A 447 20.94 6.10 6.47
C TRP A 447 22.10 5.86 5.51
N ARG A 448 23.09 5.09 5.98
CA ARG A 448 24.22 4.60 5.18
C ARG A 448 24.64 3.21 5.65
N GLY A 449 25.37 2.50 4.80
CA GLY A 449 25.85 1.15 5.09
C GLY A 449 24.75 0.11 4.96
N ASN A 450 24.85 -0.98 5.71
CA ASN A 450 23.97 -2.15 5.61
C ASN A 450 22.77 -2.08 6.58
N VAL A 451 22.16 -0.90 6.72
CA VAL A 451 20.93 -0.70 7.49
C VAL A 451 19.88 -0.10 6.58
N GLU A 452 18.63 -0.54 6.71
CA GLU A 452 17.50 0.00 5.95
C GLU A 452 16.43 0.50 6.92
N PRO A 453 15.83 1.67 6.71
CA PRO A 453 14.81 2.17 7.62
C PRO A 453 13.56 1.29 7.64
N VAL A 454 12.81 1.36 8.74
CA VAL A 454 11.58 0.58 8.91
C VAL A 454 10.53 1.00 7.89
N ALA A 455 9.73 0.05 7.42
CA ALA A 455 8.59 0.36 6.58
C ALA A 455 7.50 1.06 7.42
N HIS A 456 7.00 2.17 6.90
CA HIS A 456 5.91 2.96 7.47
C HIS A 456 4.91 3.28 6.37
N ILE A 457 3.62 3.14 6.65
CA ILE A 457 2.51 3.52 5.79
C ILE A 457 1.88 4.76 6.45
N PRO A 458 1.65 5.88 5.74
CA PRO A 458 0.93 7.03 6.31
C PRO A 458 -0.53 6.68 6.63
N ASP A 459 -1.16 7.39 7.56
CA ASP A 459 -2.58 7.15 7.89
C ASP A 459 -3.44 7.25 6.62
N PRO A 460 -4.04 6.14 6.13
CA PRO A 460 -4.78 6.14 4.87
C PRO A 460 -6.07 6.98 4.94
N LYS A 461 -6.49 7.40 6.14
CA LYS A 461 -7.67 8.26 6.35
C LYS A 461 -7.36 9.74 6.11
N ILE A 462 -6.08 10.11 6.11
CA ILE A 462 -5.64 11.50 5.99
C ILE A 462 -5.23 11.77 4.55
N PRO A 463 -5.78 12.82 3.91
CA PRO A 463 -5.33 13.27 2.60
C PRO A 463 -4.01 14.02 2.76
N TRP A 464 -2.90 13.28 2.75
CA TRP A 464 -1.60 13.84 3.01
C TRP A 464 -1.12 14.77 1.88
N THR A 465 -0.53 15.90 2.26
CA THR A 465 0.20 16.80 1.36
C THR A 465 1.58 17.07 1.95
N LEU A 466 2.61 17.15 1.11
CA LEU A 466 3.94 17.55 1.55
C LEU A 466 4.11 19.08 1.43
N PRO A 467 4.77 19.73 2.40
CA PRO A 467 5.22 21.11 2.26
C PRO A 467 6.08 21.31 1.00
N PRO A 468 6.11 22.52 0.40
CA PRO A 468 6.83 22.79 -0.84
C PRO A 468 8.31 22.34 -0.84
N HIS A 469 9.02 22.51 0.27
CA HIS A 469 10.44 22.12 0.38
C HIS A 469 10.68 20.61 0.46
N LEU A 470 9.62 19.80 0.62
CA LEU A 470 9.69 18.34 0.69
C LEU A 470 9.04 17.63 -0.52
N GLN A 471 8.55 18.35 -1.52
CA GLN A 471 7.85 17.75 -2.68
C GLN A 471 8.69 16.73 -3.46
N HIS A 472 10.02 16.80 -3.35
CA HIS A 472 10.95 15.89 -4.01
C HIS A 472 11.54 14.83 -3.07
N THR A 473 11.12 14.82 -1.80
CA THR A 473 11.58 13.85 -0.81
C THR A 473 10.79 12.55 -0.96
N ALA A 474 11.49 11.43 -1.11
CA ALA A 474 10.83 10.12 -1.12
C ALA A 474 10.08 9.87 0.19
N VAL A 475 8.90 9.25 0.13
CA VAL A 475 8.07 8.97 1.31
C VAL A 475 7.92 7.47 1.52
N SER A 476 8.15 6.99 2.74
CA SER A 476 7.94 5.59 3.12
C SER A 476 6.48 5.17 2.91
N GLY A 477 6.27 3.94 2.41
CA GLY A 477 4.96 3.31 2.25
C GLY A 477 4.02 3.99 1.26
N VAL A 478 4.42 5.13 0.71
CA VAL A 478 3.81 5.76 -0.45
C VAL A 478 4.57 5.27 -1.67
N SER A 479 4.09 4.15 -2.20
CA SER A 479 4.47 3.64 -3.51
C SER A 479 3.19 3.07 -4.14
N GLN A 480 2.81 3.57 -5.32
CA GLN A 480 1.69 3.14 -6.17
C GLN A 480 0.33 3.86 -6.11
N THR A 481 -0.08 4.68 -5.14
CA THR A 481 -1.46 5.27 -5.20
C THR A 481 -1.58 6.52 -6.07
N GLU A 482 -0.63 7.46 -6.00
CA GLU A 482 -0.54 8.57 -6.97
C GLU A 482 -0.10 8.06 -8.35
N ASP A 483 0.83 7.10 -8.36
CA ASP A 483 1.28 6.40 -9.55
C ASP A 483 0.17 5.60 -10.22
N ALA A 484 -0.70 4.91 -9.47
CA ALA A 484 -1.86 4.20 -10.00
C ALA A 484 -2.93 5.17 -10.47
N GLY A 485 -3.16 6.30 -9.78
CA GLY A 485 -4.10 7.32 -10.26
C GLY A 485 -3.67 7.88 -11.62
N GLU A 486 -2.43 8.32 -11.74
CA GLU A 486 -1.86 8.81 -13.01
C GLU A 486 -1.82 7.71 -14.07
N PHE A 487 -1.35 6.52 -13.70
CA PHE A 487 -1.27 5.38 -14.60
C PHE A 487 -2.65 4.95 -15.10
N LEU A 488 -3.67 4.87 -14.25
CA LEU A 488 -5.02 4.49 -14.65
C LEU A 488 -5.66 5.51 -15.61
N GLN A 489 -5.38 6.81 -15.41
CA GLN A 489 -5.81 7.86 -16.34
C GLN A 489 -5.13 7.74 -17.72
N LEU A 490 -3.81 7.51 -17.72
CA LEU A 490 -3.06 7.26 -18.96
C LEU A 490 -3.53 5.96 -19.62
N LEU A 491 -3.68 4.89 -18.84
CA LEU A 491 -4.13 3.57 -19.27
C LEU A 491 -5.48 3.69 -19.97
N ALA A 492 -6.46 4.36 -19.38
CA ALA A 492 -7.76 4.57 -20.00
C ALA A 492 -7.65 5.26 -21.37
N SER A 493 -6.68 6.16 -21.54
CA SER A 493 -6.47 6.91 -22.77
C SER A 493 -5.77 6.10 -23.87
N ILE A 494 -4.83 5.22 -23.49
CA ILE A 494 -4.01 4.43 -24.42
C ILE A 494 -4.54 3.02 -24.67
N ARG A 495 -5.43 2.48 -23.79
CA ARG A 495 -5.94 1.10 -23.85
C ARG A 495 -6.47 0.69 -25.23
N PRO A 496 -7.14 1.57 -26.02
CA PRO A 496 -7.59 1.22 -27.37
C PRO A 496 -6.46 1.06 -28.40
N PHE A 497 -5.23 1.48 -28.09
CA PHE A 497 -4.09 1.56 -29.00
C PHE A 497 -2.96 0.58 -28.65
N THR A 498 -3.24 -0.44 -27.83
CA THR A 498 -2.23 -1.39 -27.37
C THR A 498 -2.84 -2.77 -27.05
N LEU A 499 -2.07 -3.81 -27.34
CA LEU A 499 -2.38 -5.20 -26.98
C LEU A 499 -1.68 -5.64 -25.69
N LEU A 500 -0.86 -4.78 -25.08
CA LEU A 500 -0.11 -5.09 -23.86
C LEU A 500 -1.05 -5.33 -22.67
N SER A 501 -0.60 -6.17 -21.74
CA SER A 501 -1.30 -6.36 -20.46
C SER A 501 -1.18 -5.10 -19.60
N THR A 502 -2.09 -4.94 -18.63
CA THR A 502 -2.01 -3.82 -17.68
C THR A 502 -0.70 -3.88 -16.89
N GLU A 503 -0.23 -5.08 -16.58
CA GLU A 503 1.00 -5.38 -15.86
C GLU A 503 2.23 -4.92 -16.64
N ARG A 504 2.31 -5.20 -17.95
CA ARG A 504 3.42 -4.76 -18.81
C ARG A 504 3.43 -3.25 -19.02
N LEU A 505 2.25 -2.63 -19.17
CA LEU A 505 2.13 -1.17 -19.23
C LEU A 505 2.51 -0.51 -17.89
N PHE A 506 2.13 -1.10 -16.76
CA PHE A 506 2.47 -0.59 -15.44
C PHE A 506 3.97 -0.70 -15.13
N SER A 507 4.59 -1.81 -15.57
CA SER A 507 6.04 -1.99 -15.57
C SER A 507 6.75 -0.87 -16.34
N LEU A 508 6.34 -0.63 -17.59
CA LEU A 508 6.89 0.46 -18.41
C LEU A 508 6.72 1.83 -17.74
N TYR A 509 5.52 2.14 -17.23
CA TYR A 509 5.24 3.39 -16.53
C TYR A 509 6.17 3.59 -15.34
N THR A 510 6.28 2.58 -14.47
CA THR A 510 7.06 2.66 -13.23
C THR A 510 8.55 2.83 -13.53
N HIS A 511 9.09 2.06 -14.48
CA HIS A 511 10.49 2.17 -14.88
C HIS A 511 10.78 3.51 -15.57
N ALA A 512 9.92 3.93 -16.50
CA ALA A 512 10.06 5.22 -17.17
C ALA A 512 10.07 6.38 -16.18
N LYS A 513 9.15 6.38 -15.21
CA LYS A 513 9.05 7.43 -14.18
C LYS A 513 10.29 7.44 -13.29
N LEU A 514 10.73 6.27 -12.84
CA LEU A 514 11.93 6.13 -12.03
C LEU A 514 13.20 6.62 -12.75
N LEU A 515 13.35 6.29 -14.03
CA LEU A 515 14.48 6.73 -14.85
C LEU A 515 14.47 8.25 -15.07
N CYS A 516 13.29 8.85 -15.21
CA CYS A 516 13.11 10.30 -15.29
C CYS A 516 13.50 10.97 -13.97
N GLN A 517 13.02 10.46 -12.83
CA GLN A 517 13.29 10.99 -11.49
C GLN A 517 14.76 10.85 -11.08
N ARG A 518 15.41 9.74 -11.43
CA ARG A 518 16.84 9.52 -11.21
C ARG A 518 17.73 10.18 -12.25
N ASP A 519 17.11 10.82 -13.24
CA ASP A 519 17.77 11.49 -14.35
C ASP A 519 18.83 10.63 -15.07
N ILE A 520 18.53 9.34 -15.29
CA ILE A 520 19.44 8.42 -15.99
C ILE A 520 19.64 8.92 -17.43
N PRO A 521 20.87 9.07 -17.97
CA PRO A 521 21.06 9.63 -19.31
C PRO A 521 20.43 8.81 -20.43
N GLY A 522 19.83 9.49 -21.42
CA GLY A 522 19.43 8.87 -22.69
C GLY A 522 17.96 9.07 -23.09
N ASN A 523 17.63 8.71 -24.32
CA ASN A 523 16.28 8.70 -24.85
C ASN A 523 15.55 7.40 -24.47
N PHE A 524 14.24 7.37 -24.71
CA PHE A 524 13.45 6.15 -24.61
C PHE A 524 13.25 5.60 -26.03
N VAL A 525 13.33 4.28 -26.15
CA VAL A 525 13.18 3.58 -27.43
C VAL A 525 12.13 2.50 -27.28
N GLU A 526 11.13 2.57 -28.17
CA GLU A 526 10.05 1.61 -28.33
C GLU A 526 10.28 0.86 -29.65
N CYS A 527 10.43 -0.46 -29.61
CA CYS A 527 10.50 -1.31 -30.79
C CYS A 527 9.29 -2.24 -30.80
N GLY A 528 8.40 -2.07 -31.78
CA GLY A 528 7.10 -2.76 -31.85
C GLY A 528 5.91 -1.87 -31.48
N SER A 529 5.87 -0.66 -32.03
CA SER A 529 4.89 0.34 -31.58
C SER A 529 3.44 0.00 -31.91
N TYR A 530 3.16 -0.79 -32.96
CA TYR A 530 1.80 -1.06 -33.44
C TYR A 530 0.96 0.24 -33.55
N GLN A 531 -0.15 0.33 -32.81
CA GLN A 531 -1.02 1.50 -32.78
C GLN A 531 -0.53 2.63 -31.85
N GLY A 532 0.57 2.43 -31.12
CA GLY A 532 1.32 3.49 -30.44
C GLY A 532 1.02 3.69 -28.95
N GLY A 533 0.22 2.83 -28.31
CA GLY A 533 -0.16 3.01 -26.91
C GLY A 533 1.02 3.05 -25.93
N ALA A 534 2.01 2.16 -26.06
CA ALA A 534 3.19 2.12 -25.22
C ALA A 534 4.13 3.32 -25.48
N ALA A 535 4.40 3.66 -26.74
CA ALA A 535 5.16 4.87 -27.10
C ALA A 535 4.52 6.15 -26.51
N ALA A 536 3.19 6.27 -26.58
CA ALA A 536 2.48 7.43 -26.05
C ALA A 536 2.47 7.46 -24.51
N LEU A 537 2.40 6.30 -23.84
CA LEU A 537 2.59 6.18 -22.39
C LEU A 537 3.95 6.70 -21.97
N LEU A 538 5.02 6.17 -22.58
CA LEU A 538 6.40 6.57 -22.31
C LEU A 538 6.60 8.08 -22.54
N ALA A 539 6.04 8.63 -23.62
CA ALA A 539 6.14 10.06 -23.92
C ALA A 539 5.39 10.93 -22.91
N SER A 540 4.27 10.45 -22.39
CA SER A 540 3.49 11.15 -21.35
C SER A 540 4.26 11.17 -20.03
N VAL A 541 4.96 10.08 -19.70
CA VAL A 541 5.84 10.03 -18.53
C VAL A 541 7.03 10.97 -18.70
N VAL A 542 7.68 10.96 -19.87
CA VAL A 542 8.77 11.91 -20.19
C VAL A 542 8.31 13.35 -20.04
N GLN A 543 7.14 13.70 -20.60
CA GLN A 543 6.60 15.06 -20.55
C GLN A 543 6.41 15.56 -19.11
N ARG A 544 5.99 14.69 -18.20
CA ARG A 544 5.60 15.04 -16.84
C ARG A 544 6.74 14.97 -15.84
N HIS A 545 7.64 14.01 -16.00
CA HIS A 545 8.58 13.63 -14.95
C HIS A 545 10.04 13.83 -15.33
N SER A 546 10.37 14.00 -16.62
CA SER A 546 11.78 14.06 -17.03
C SER A 546 12.44 15.38 -16.65
N LEU A 547 13.57 15.28 -15.94
CA LEU A 547 14.40 16.44 -15.56
C LEU A 547 15.27 16.97 -16.72
N ARG A 548 15.30 16.26 -17.84
CA ARG A 548 16.01 16.65 -19.07
C ARG A 548 15.13 16.47 -20.31
N PRO A 549 15.40 17.18 -21.42
CA PRO A 549 14.76 16.89 -22.69
C PRO A 549 15.08 15.45 -23.13
N ARG A 550 14.05 14.67 -23.47
CA ARG A 550 14.16 13.33 -24.04
C ARG A 550 13.20 13.18 -25.20
N LYS A 551 13.54 12.29 -26.12
CA LYS A 551 12.67 11.80 -27.18
C LYS A 551 12.25 10.37 -26.88
N VAL A 552 11.10 9.98 -27.44
CA VAL A 552 10.66 8.59 -27.55
C VAL A 552 10.72 8.20 -29.01
N TYR A 553 11.65 7.32 -29.38
CA TYR A 553 11.75 6.80 -30.74
C TYR A 553 10.87 5.56 -30.89
N ALA A 554 9.88 5.61 -31.76
CA ALA A 554 8.88 4.58 -31.98
C ALA A 554 9.17 3.84 -33.29
N PHE A 555 9.94 2.75 -33.20
CA PHE A 555 10.28 1.89 -34.34
C PHE A 555 9.21 0.83 -34.56
N ASP A 556 8.72 0.74 -35.79
CA ASP A 556 7.77 -0.29 -36.24
C ASP A 556 7.73 -0.31 -37.77
N THR A 557 7.23 -1.38 -38.39
CA THR A 557 6.96 -1.34 -39.83
C THR A 557 5.76 -0.43 -40.15
N PHE A 558 4.79 -0.34 -39.23
CA PHE A 558 3.46 0.25 -39.35
C PHE A 558 2.61 -0.31 -40.50
N GLN A 559 3.10 -1.35 -41.17
CA GLN A 559 2.50 -1.98 -42.35
C GLN A 559 2.17 -3.45 -42.11
N GLY A 560 2.40 -3.93 -40.88
CA GLY A 560 2.15 -5.29 -40.43
C GLY A 560 3.44 -6.05 -40.14
N MET A 561 3.29 -7.19 -39.49
CA MET A 561 4.42 -8.03 -39.09
C MET A 561 5.20 -8.52 -40.34
N PRO A 562 6.56 -8.63 -40.29
CA PRO A 562 7.39 -9.10 -41.42
C PRO A 562 7.13 -10.59 -41.82
N GLU A 563 8.11 -11.36 -42.31
CA GLU A 563 7.98 -12.83 -42.38
C GLU A 563 8.68 -13.50 -41.19
N PRO A 564 8.03 -14.45 -40.47
CA PRO A 564 8.67 -15.19 -39.39
C PRO A 564 9.65 -16.24 -39.93
N ALA A 565 10.68 -16.55 -39.14
CA ALA A 565 11.57 -17.69 -39.39
C ALA A 565 10.97 -18.99 -38.82
N GLU A 566 11.53 -20.14 -39.20
CA GLU A 566 11.07 -21.46 -38.72
C GLU A 566 11.11 -21.60 -37.18
N VAL A 567 11.98 -20.83 -36.53
CA VAL A 567 12.16 -20.82 -35.06
C VAL A 567 11.09 -20.00 -34.33
N ASP A 568 10.34 -19.18 -35.06
CA ASP A 568 9.29 -18.34 -34.50
C ASP A 568 8.02 -19.17 -34.33
N ARG A 569 7.92 -19.80 -33.16
CA ARG A 569 6.87 -20.73 -32.78
C ARG A 569 6.29 -20.41 -31.42
N HIS A 570 5.03 -20.77 -31.24
CA HIS A 570 4.36 -20.76 -29.94
C HIS A 570 3.83 -22.17 -29.64
N ASN A 571 4.36 -22.81 -28.60
CA ASN A 571 4.03 -24.19 -28.22
C ASN A 571 4.16 -25.17 -29.40
N GLY A 572 5.24 -25.01 -30.19
CA GLY A 572 5.51 -25.81 -31.39
C GLY A 572 4.76 -25.40 -32.66
N THR A 573 3.75 -24.52 -32.59
CA THR A 573 2.99 -24.03 -33.75
C THR A 573 3.75 -22.89 -34.46
N PRO A 574 4.01 -22.95 -35.77
CA PRO A 574 4.61 -21.85 -36.54
C PRO A 574 3.81 -20.54 -36.41
N ALA A 575 4.50 -19.39 -36.33
CA ALA A 575 3.84 -18.09 -36.18
C ALA A 575 2.80 -17.79 -37.27
N ASN A 576 3.07 -18.16 -38.53
CA ASN A 576 2.13 -18.00 -39.65
C ASN A 576 0.84 -18.86 -39.53
N ASP A 577 0.86 -19.88 -38.68
CA ASP A 577 -0.32 -20.71 -38.38
C ASP A 577 -1.09 -20.22 -37.13
N THR A 578 -0.67 -19.10 -36.54
CA THR A 578 -1.34 -18.44 -35.41
C THR A 578 -2.13 -17.20 -35.86
N ALA A 579 -2.75 -16.49 -34.90
CA ALA A 579 -3.41 -15.21 -35.17
C ALA A 579 -2.43 -14.05 -35.46
N PHE A 580 -1.12 -14.26 -35.28
CA PHE A 580 -0.07 -13.23 -35.32
C PHE A 580 1.00 -13.55 -36.37
N GLY A 581 0.55 -13.91 -37.57
CA GLY A 581 1.41 -14.22 -38.71
C GLY A 581 1.85 -12.97 -39.50
N ALA A 582 2.61 -13.21 -40.57
CA ALA A 582 3.04 -12.18 -41.51
C ALA A 582 1.86 -11.30 -42.01
N GLY A 583 2.08 -10.00 -42.08
CA GLY A 583 1.11 -9.01 -42.54
C GLY A 583 -0.04 -8.68 -41.57
N THR A 584 -0.13 -9.37 -40.42
CA THR A 584 -1.08 -8.99 -39.36
C THR A 584 -0.61 -7.74 -38.62
N LEU A 585 -1.48 -7.12 -37.81
CA LEU A 585 -1.16 -5.95 -36.98
C LEU A 585 -0.64 -4.71 -37.76
N ALA A 586 -1.09 -4.50 -38.99
CA ALA A 586 -0.82 -3.25 -39.70
C ALA A 586 -1.50 -2.06 -39.00
N ALA A 587 -0.73 -1.00 -38.74
CA ALA A 587 -1.20 0.18 -38.02
C ALA A 587 -0.53 1.46 -38.57
N PRO A 588 -1.07 2.08 -39.64
CA PRO A 588 -0.49 3.29 -40.21
C PRO A 588 -0.33 4.42 -39.17
N VAL A 589 0.85 5.05 -39.13
CA VAL A 589 1.21 6.10 -38.16
C VAL A 589 0.15 7.21 -38.08
N ALA A 590 -0.32 7.70 -39.23
CA ALA A 590 -1.28 8.80 -39.31
C ALA A 590 -2.65 8.47 -38.70
N GLU A 591 -3.04 7.19 -38.69
CA GLU A 591 -4.34 6.73 -38.21
C GLU A 591 -4.34 6.40 -36.72
N TYR A 592 -3.19 5.97 -36.18
CA TYR A 592 -3.09 5.45 -34.81
C TYR A 592 -2.09 6.22 -33.94
N LEU A 593 -0.78 6.00 -34.14
CA LEU A 593 0.25 6.59 -33.29
C LEU A 593 0.16 8.12 -33.22
N ALA A 594 -0.02 8.78 -34.37
CA ALA A 594 -0.19 10.23 -34.42
C ALA A 594 -1.46 10.70 -33.69
N VAL A 595 -2.54 9.92 -33.75
CA VAL A 595 -3.81 10.24 -33.10
C VAL A 595 -3.70 10.15 -31.57
N VAL A 596 -3.12 9.07 -31.04
CA VAL A 596 -2.95 8.92 -29.58
C VAL A 596 -1.95 9.93 -29.03
N CYS A 597 -0.85 10.22 -29.76
CA CYS A 597 0.11 11.27 -29.37
C CYS A 597 -0.51 12.67 -29.36
N ALA A 598 -1.33 13.00 -30.37
CA ALA A 598 -2.03 14.28 -30.42
C ALA A 598 -3.04 14.40 -29.27
N ARG A 599 -3.80 13.34 -28.97
CA ARG A 599 -4.76 13.30 -27.86
C ARG A 599 -4.09 13.56 -26.51
N LEU A 600 -2.90 13.02 -26.30
CA LEU A 600 -2.14 13.17 -25.06
C LEU A 600 -1.23 14.41 -25.04
N GLY A 601 -1.17 15.18 -26.14
CA GLY A 601 -0.33 16.37 -26.22
C GLY A 601 1.18 16.10 -26.26
N VAL A 602 1.59 14.91 -26.73
CA VAL A 602 2.99 14.43 -26.71
C VAL A 602 3.63 14.30 -28.09
N THR A 603 3.00 14.84 -29.14
CA THR A 603 3.48 14.76 -30.53
C THR A 603 4.91 15.29 -30.72
N SER A 604 5.33 16.30 -29.96
CA SER A 604 6.69 16.85 -30.06
C SER A 604 7.76 15.97 -29.40
N ILE A 605 7.37 14.95 -28.63
CA ILE A 605 8.27 14.06 -27.88
C ILE A 605 8.48 12.75 -28.63
N VAL A 606 7.45 12.28 -29.35
CA VAL A 606 7.49 11.01 -30.10
C VAL A 606 8.01 11.21 -31.51
N GLU A 607 9.00 10.39 -31.89
CA GLU A 607 9.56 10.32 -33.24
C GLU A 607 9.20 8.95 -33.85
N PRO A 608 8.24 8.86 -34.78
CA PRO A 608 7.91 7.62 -35.47
C PRO A 608 9.00 7.24 -36.48
N VAL A 609 9.40 5.98 -36.50
CA VAL A 609 10.43 5.45 -37.40
C VAL A 609 9.89 4.25 -38.17
N PRO A 610 9.22 4.47 -39.32
CA PRO A 610 8.64 3.41 -40.12
C PRO A 610 9.69 2.58 -40.86
N GLY A 611 9.62 1.26 -40.74
CA GLY A 611 10.40 0.30 -41.52
C GLY A 611 10.95 -0.87 -40.69
N LEU A 612 11.50 -1.87 -41.38
CA LEU A 612 12.10 -3.05 -40.75
C LEU A 612 13.29 -2.68 -39.87
N PHE A 613 13.38 -3.30 -38.69
CA PHE A 613 14.45 -3.06 -37.70
C PHE A 613 15.86 -3.23 -38.28
N ALA A 614 16.08 -4.27 -39.09
CA ALA A 614 17.34 -4.51 -39.80
C ALA A 614 17.85 -3.30 -40.60
N HIS A 615 16.95 -2.42 -41.06
CA HIS A 615 17.30 -1.20 -41.79
C HIS A 615 17.24 0.05 -40.92
N THR A 616 16.20 0.18 -40.10
CA THR A 616 15.90 1.42 -39.38
C THR A 616 16.76 1.60 -38.13
N LEU A 617 17.02 0.55 -37.37
CA LEU A 617 17.81 0.66 -36.13
C LEU A 617 19.24 1.11 -36.42
N PRO A 618 20.00 0.50 -37.36
CA PRO A 618 21.36 0.96 -37.65
C PRO A 618 21.39 2.38 -38.22
N ALA A 619 20.41 2.73 -39.07
CA ALA A 619 20.32 4.04 -39.70
C ALA A 619 20.03 5.17 -38.71
N ARG A 620 19.27 4.90 -37.65
CA ARG A 620 18.86 5.90 -36.65
C ARG A 620 19.63 5.84 -35.33
N LYS A 621 20.50 4.84 -35.12
CA LYS A 621 21.25 4.66 -33.87
C LYS A 621 21.99 5.93 -33.42
N ALA A 622 22.60 6.66 -34.35
CA ALA A 622 23.30 7.91 -34.04
C ALA A 622 22.35 9.02 -33.56
N ASP A 623 21.15 9.13 -34.15
CA ASP A 623 20.13 10.10 -33.75
C ASP A 623 19.52 9.74 -32.38
N VAL A 624 19.34 8.44 -32.13
CA VAL A 624 18.83 7.91 -30.86
C VAL A 624 19.79 8.25 -29.71
N GLY A 625 21.10 8.12 -29.91
CA GLY A 625 22.10 8.39 -28.88
C GLY A 625 22.00 7.43 -27.69
N PRO A 626 22.43 7.84 -26.47
CA PRO A 626 22.30 7.02 -25.27
C PRO A 626 20.84 6.68 -24.99
N ILE A 627 20.58 5.49 -24.43
CA ILE A 627 19.22 4.98 -24.18
C ILE A 627 19.03 4.75 -22.68
N ALA A 628 18.03 5.41 -22.08
CA ALA A 628 17.68 5.19 -20.68
C ALA A 628 16.69 4.03 -20.51
N LEU A 629 15.75 3.87 -21.46
CA LEU A 629 14.76 2.80 -21.49
C LEU A 629 14.70 2.21 -22.91
N LEU A 630 14.89 0.90 -23.01
CA LEU A 630 14.69 0.14 -24.24
C LEU A 630 13.54 -0.84 -24.03
N HIS A 631 12.44 -0.66 -24.76
CA HIS A 631 11.33 -1.59 -24.80
C HIS A 631 11.38 -2.40 -26.11
N ALA A 632 11.52 -3.72 -25.98
CA ALA A 632 11.66 -4.67 -27.07
C ALA A 632 10.43 -5.59 -27.16
N ASP A 633 9.48 -5.21 -28.02
CA ASP A 633 8.20 -5.88 -28.29
C ASP A 633 8.17 -6.30 -29.77
N ALA A 634 8.95 -7.33 -30.11
CA ALA A 634 9.39 -7.57 -31.49
C ALA A 634 9.02 -8.93 -32.05
N ASP A 635 8.33 -9.76 -31.24
CA ASP A 635 7.82 -11.11 -31.48
C ASP A 635 8.87 -12.16 -31.88
N TRP A 636 9.63 -11.90 -32.93
CA TRP A 636 10.44 -12.88 -33.63
C TRP A 636 11.91 -12.83 -33.26
N TYR A 637 12.59 -13.92 -33.61
CA TYR A 637 14.02 -14.09 -33.39
C TYR A 637 14.83 -13.01 -34.09
N ALA A 638 14.60 -12.79 -35.40
CA ALA A 638 15.39 -11.85 -36.19
C ALA A 638 15.19 -10.42 -35.68
N SER A 639 13.95 -10.00 -35.46
CA SER A 639 13.58 -8.68 -34.95
C SER A 639 14.19 -8.42 -33.57
N THR A 640 14.08 -9.38 -32.65
CA THR A 640 14.69 -9.30 -31.32
C THR A 640 16.22 -9.22 -31.42
N MET A 641 16.85 -10.02 -32.29
CA MET A 641 18.30 -9.98 -32.47
C MET A 641 18.77 -8.64 -33.07
N ASP A 642 18.04 -8.07 -34.02
CA ASP A 642 18.35 -6.74 -34.59
C ASP A 642 18.34 -5.66 -33.50
N ILE A 643 17.36 -5.69 -32.59
CA ILE A 643 17.27 -4.76 -31.45
C ILE A 643 18.48 -4.88 -30.54
N PHE A 644 18.76 -6.09 -30.04
CA PHE A 644 19.85 -6.28 -29.08
C PHE A 644 21.23 -6.03 -29.70
N SER A 645 21.49 -6.55 -30.90
CA SER A 645 22.77 -6.36 -31.59
C SER A 645 23.03 -4.89 -31.98
N THR A 646 21.99 -4.09 -32.18
CA THR A 646 22.14 -2.70 -32.59
C THR A 646 22.09 -1.72 -31.43
N LEU A 647 21.21 -1.90 -30.44
CA LEU A 647 20.90 -0.87 -29.44
C LEU A 647 21.40 -1.16 -28.03
N TYR A 648 21.71 -2.41 -27.69
CA TYR A 648 22.03 -2.78 -26.30
C TYR A 648 23.27 -2.04 -25.76
N ASP A 649 24.28 -1.82 -26.60
CA ASP A 649 25.49 -1.09 -26.24
C ASP A 649 25.21 0.39 -25.93
N ALA A 650 24.21 0.98 -26.58
CA ALA A 650 23.77 2.36 -26.36
C ALA A 650 22.92 2.54 -25.08
N VAL A 651 22.44 1.45 -24.45
CA VAL A 651 21.74 1.52 -23.16
C VAL A 651 22.71 2.04 -22.10
N SER A 652 22.32 3.09 -21.38
CA SER A 652 23.10 3.70 -20.31
C SER A 652 23.20 2.77 -19.10
N THR A 653 24.28 2.89 -18.33
CA THR A 653 24.38 2.26 -17.01
C THR A 653 23.22 2.70 -16.13
N GLY A 654 22.55 1.74 -15.49
CA GLY A 654 21.32 1.98 -14.72
C GLY A 654 20.05 2.10 -15.57
N GLY A 655 20.16 2.06 -16.91
CA GLY A 655 19.03 2.00 -17.83
C GLY A 655 18.30 0.65 -17.76
N VAL A 656 17.05 0.63 -18.21
CA VAL A 656 16.17 -0.55 -18.15
C VAL A 656 15.91 -1.08 -19.55
N VAL A 657 15.91 -2.40 -19.68
CA VAL A 657 15.45 -3.12 -20.88
C VAL A 657 14.24 -3.97 -20.50
N GLN A 658 13.11 -3.77 -21.17
CA GLN A 658 11.91 -4.60 -21.05
C GLN A 658 11.68 -5.38 -22.34
N ILE A 659 11.32 -6.66 -22.22
CA ILE A 659 11.12 -7.62 -23.32
C ILE A 659 9.77 -8.29 -23.13
N ASP A 660 8.86 -8.11 -24.08
CA ASP A 660 7.45 -8.41 -23.85
C ASP A 660 7.02 -9.82 -24.29
N ASP A 661 7.77 -10.39 -25.23
CA ASP A 661 7.47 -11.67 -25.89
C ASP A 661 8.27 -12.86 -25.38
N PHE A 662 9.17 -12.64 -24.41
CA PHE A 662 10.14 -13.63 -23.98
C PHE A 662 9.50 -14.95 -23.54
N GLY A 663 8.35 -14.87 -22.87
CA GLY A 663 7.58 -16.01 -22.37
C GLY A 663 6.65 -16.64 -23.41
N TYR A 664 6.31 -15.94 -24.49
CA TYR A 664 5.33 -16.38 -25.49
C TYR A 664 6.00 -17.01 -26.71
N TRP A 665 6.93 -16.29 -27.36
CA TRP A 665 7.57 -16.73 -28.60
C TRP A 665 8.89 -17.44 -28.32
N GLU A 666 9.01 -18.68 -28.82
CA GLU A 666 10.25 -19.47 -28.73
C GLU A 666 11.42 -18.76 -29.42
N GLY A 667 11.13 -18.10 -30.55
CA GLY A 667 12.08 -17.28 -31.30
C GLY A 667 12.62 -16.09 -30.50
N CYS A 668 11.75 -15.24 -29.92
CA CYS A 668 12.17 -14.14 -29.04
C CYS A 668 13.04 -14.65 -27.87
N ARG A 669 12.57 -15.68 -27.16
CA ARG A 669 13.32 -16.27 -26.04
C ARG A 669 14.71 -16.73 -26.48
N LYS A 670 14.79 -17.44 -27.61
CA LYS A 670 16.05 -17.92 -28.16
C LYS A 670 16.97 -16.77 -28.57
N ALA A 671 16.45 -15.70 -29.17
CA ALA A 671 17.25 -14.54 -29.56
C ALA A 671 17.93 -13.87 -28.34
N VAL A 672 17.19 -13.68 -27.25
CA VAL A 672 17.74 -13.13 -26.01
C VAL A 672 18.85 -14.03 -25.45
N ARG A 673 18.63 -15.36 -25.40
CA ARG A 673 19.64 -16.32 -24.93
C ARG A 673 20.85 -16.43 -25.86
N ASP A 674 20.66 -16.30 -27.15
CA ASP A 674 21.75 -16.27 -28.12
C ASP A 674 22.58 -15.00 -27.95
N PHE A 675 21.93 -13.85 -27.73
CA PHE A 675 22.62 -12.60 -27.50
C PHE A 675 23.44 -12.60 -26.20
N GLU A 676 22.92 -13.17 -25.10
CA GLU A 676 23.70 -13.41 -23.87
C GLU A 676 24.98 -14.21 -24.17
N ARG A 677 24.87 -15.27 -24.98
CA ARG A 677 26.04 -16.08 -25.38
C ARG A 677 27.03 -15.33 -26.27
N ILE A 678 26.56 -14.47 -27.17
CA ILE A 678 27.40 -13.68 -28.08
C ILE A 678 28.12 -12.56 -27.32
N SER A 679 27.41 -11.87 -26.42
CA SER A 679 27.93 -10.73 -25.66
C SER A 679 28.76 -11.14 -24.44
N GLY A 680 28.54 -12.35 -23.92
CA GLY A 680 29.13 -12.81 -22.66
C GLY A 680 28.44 -12.23 -21.42
N GLU A 681 27.34 -11.49 -21.60
CA GLU A 681 26.51 -10.94 -20.52
C GLU A 681 25.46 -11.97 -20.08
N VAL A 682 25.11 -11.97 -18.80
CA VAL A 682 24.00 -12.75 -18.26
C VAL A 682 22.97 -11.79 -17.68
N PHE A 683 21.78 -11.77 -18.27
CA PHE A 683 20.72 -10.87 -17.85
C PHE A 683 19.97 -11.45 -16.65
N ALA A 684 19.93 -10.66 -15.57
CA ALA A 684 19.12 -10.96 -14.39
C ALA A 684 17.65 -10.62 -14.67
N LEU A 685 17.01 -11.44 -15.51
CA LEU A 685 15.64 -11.25 -15.97
C LEU A 685 14.65 -11.36 -14.81
N GLN A 686 13.85 -10.31 -14.63
CA GLN A 686 12.74 -10.26 -13.70
C GLN A 686 11.43 -10.43 -14.46
N ARG A 687 10.54 -11.29 -13.95
CA ARG A 687 9.27 -11.59 -14.59
C ARG A 687 8.24 -10.51 -14.30
N ILE A 688 7.52 -10.08 -15.33
CA ILE A 688 6.37 -9.16 -15.21
C ILE A 688 5.09 -9.98 -15.15
N ASP A 689 4.83 -10.76 -16.20
CA ASP A 689 3.69 -11.67 -16.31
C ASP A 689 4.13 -12.99 -16.99
N HIS A 690 3.23 -13.72 -17.64
CA HIS A 690 3.58 -14.97 -18.31
C HIS A 690 4.37 -14.80 -19.62
N THR A 691 4.43 -13.60 -20.20
CA THR A 691 5.19 -13.31 -21.43
C THR A 691 6.35 -12.34 -21.17
N GLY A 692 6.10 -11.26 -20.42
CA GLY A 692 7.03 -10.15 -20.26
C GLY A 692 8.11 -10.37 -19.19
N VAL A 693 9.32 -9.89 -19.48
CA VAL A 693 10.44 -9.81 -18.55
C VAL A 693 11.17 -8.48 -18.68
N TRP A 694 11.94 -8.07 -17.68
CA TRP A 694 12.82 -6.91 -17.77
C TRP A 694 14.12 -7.13 -17.01
N PHE A 695 15.12 -6.28 -17.27
CA PHE A 695 16.34 -6.22 -16.47
C PHE A 695 16.95 -4.81 -16.51
N GLN A 696 17.79 -4.50 -15.52
CA GLN A 696 18.55 -3.24 -15.47
C GLN A 696 19.99 -3.48 -15.93
N LYS A 697 20.52 -2.60 -16.79
CA LYS A 697 21.93 -2.64 -17.21
C LYS A 697 22.83 -2.21 -16.05
N LYS A 698 23.73 -3.12 -15.63
CA LYS A 698 24.70 -2.87 -14.56
C LYS A 698 25.92 -2.13 -15.09
N SER A 699 26.71 -1.52 -14.19
CA SER A 699 28.02 -0.98 -14.57
C SER A 699 28.93 -2.16 -14.94
N SER A 700 29.58 -2.09 -16.09
CA SER A 700 30.64 -3.02 -16.45
C SER A 700 31.85 -2.78 -15.53
N THR A 701 31.91 -3.47 -14.40
CA THR A 701 33.18 -3.62 -13.67
C THR A 701 33.99 -4.65 -14.47
N PRO A 702 35.23 -4.37 -14.90
CA PRO A 702 36.07 -5.42 -15.44
C PRO A 702 36.29 -6.45 -14.31
N CYS A 703 35.87 -7.70 -14.51
CA CYS A 703 36.39 -8.79 -13.70
C CYS A 703 37.89 -8.87 -13.99
N GLY A 704 38.69 -8.39 -13.03
CA GLY A 704 40.14 -8.60 -13.00
C GLY A 704 40.51 -10.01 -12.59
#